data_AF-A0A949CJ59-F1
#
_entry.id   AF-A0A949CJ59-F1
#
_cell.length_a   1.000
_cell.length_b   1.000
_cell.length_c   1.000
_cell.angle_alpha   90.00
_cell.angle_beta   90.00
_cell.angle_gamma   90.00
#
_symmetry.space_group_name_H-M   'P 1'
#
loop_
_entity.id
_entity.type
_entity.pdbx_description
1 polymer ?
#
loop_
_entity_poly.entity_id
_entity_poly.type
_entity_poly.pdbx_seq_one_letter_code
_entity_poly.pdbx_strand_id
1 'polypeptide(L)'
;MHSFESLSTAVDDGWLIDAPERRLSWTRTSDRDSKASATLRQYIYMQMAATDLVLDEEAKQRVELPEGLLANLEEKNRLLTQLKAPIDLRIEAFLDQYFADCALDRPVQLPQHTLVLDRHGMARMLSLPDGGDRFENELLTSIRLDNGVLHNPRADRRTTQGTFHVADGGLPIAGDKRVVPKSVFAQLFRHAVRPPDSLLELPFTQGASQGARTFVSLLIRPLVCPPVSGFCEKKTMEIRFFAPGGLVSNLDFVESIFGNAGDPLVPENDAALDCNHWTGHTGCVILAPHLVHCTKKELGLPHIDQATERQRRDSMCWRDADEKYNDGMAFKITCRDENGVIVTVIADNYFGYCKKEVKTQISYSANLMGNAEEEHAGGTLAFIAHNLGEEFQWHSRRYNGRTFSDLESEYSDFIEIHPEGYGVDRLHCNLVYVSEDARASLLDRSIRWMKDGQERSIPLEQDTVYMAPSGYKVYMEKHPCAPSWRLIGVSGEGTVCHKPCTVSGGGKSEISKSLRDYMQGGPIFVADMESDFDQLQIIFDRDYSDRWKPDSKEKPNYSQRPSRKVLDPERSLGSVIKLLTPSNEYTDAYNDWLKTIPSHLYAMAFIIKRFCKPEWKGHWREHFGVDIVNGDHGHELKFDNRKLVGMYLRIGLDLHGRWRMYKLRQDFAAALKIQLEDDITASVVVPHRFLKHLHPFDAQRIDASFKFVANCEYRLFQRPDDAIHRGLDKQTERDMADVGNFFCNYEPLSKTAIEEEIKNVIDFEQYTAPMRDRLSSFVQSSPRSYVVSSAHPRVVEGKP
;
A
#
# COMPACT_ATOMS: atom_id res chain seq x y z
N MET A 1 -45.94 2.42 -2.44
CA MET A 1 -46.05 3.54 -3.40
C MET A 1 -45.05 4.60 -2.94
N HIS A 2 -43.78 4.39 -3.27
CA HIS A 2 -43.04 5.05 -4.37
C HIS A 2 -42.75 6.52 -4.01
N SER A 3 -41.52 6.97 -3.75
CA SER A 3 -40.23 6.68 -4.41
C SER A 3 -39.09 6.56 -3.38
N PHE A 4 -38.58 5.36 -3.12
CA PHE A 4 -37.29 4.89 -3.67
C PHE A 4 -37.12 5.17 -5.16
N GLU A 5 -36.30 6.17 -5.52
CA GLU A 5 -35.62 6.36 -6.82
C GLU A 5 -35.03 7.79 -6.82
N SER A 6 -33.73 7.95 -6.51
CA SER A 6 -32.82 9.00 -7.04
C SER A 6 -31.49 9.20 -6.26
N LEU A 7 -30.89 8.18 -5.63
CA LEU A 7 -29.48 8.26 -5.19
C LEU A 7 -28.62 7.07 -5.68
N SER A 8 -29.13 6.30 -6.65
CA SER A 8 -28.36 5.37 -7.44
C SER A 8 -28.10 5.99 -8.82
N THR A 9 -26.94 6.66 -8.98
CA THR A 9 -26.02 6.53 -10.14
C THR A 9 -25.00 7.68 -10.13
N ALA A 10 -23.73 7.29 -10.27
CA ALA A 10 -22.58 8.08 -10.73
C ALA A 10 -22.10 9.16 -9.75
N VAL A 11 -20.97 9.06 -9.04
CA VAL A 11 -19.69 8.44 -9.37
C VAL A 11 -18.96 8.11 -8.06
N ASP A 12 -18.85 6.82 -7.73
CA ASP A 12 -17.95 6.27 -6.71
C ASP A 12 -16.63 5.85 -7.39
N ASP A 13 -15.93 6.85 -7.94
CA ASP A 13 -14.56 6.71 -8.49
C ASP A 13 -13.51 6.97 -7.39
N GLY A 14 -13.85 6.63 -6.14
CA GLY A 14 -13.02 6.72 -4.94
C GLY A 14 -11.94 5.63 -4.86
N TRP A 15 -11.07 5.56 -5.86
CA TRP A 15 -10.26 4.36 -6.10
C TRP A 15 -9.14 4.03 -5.11
N LEU A 16 -9.09 4.62 -3.91
CA LEU A 16 -8.52 3.93 -2.72
C LEU A 16 -8.66 4.69 -1.37
N ILE A 17 -9.56 5.67 -1.21
CA ILE A 17 -9.61 6.44 0.05
C ILE A 17 -10.91 6.24 0.85
N ASP A 18 -12.09 6.07 0.25
CA ASP A 18 -13.35 6.12 1.03
C ASP A 18 -14.33 4.94 0.84
N ALA A 19 -13.93 3.82 0.24
CA ALA A 19 -14.79 2.62 0.21
C ALA A 19 -14.09 1.25 0.37
N PRO A 20 -13.14 1.05 1.31
CA PRO A 20 -12.60 -0.29 1.58
C PRO A 20 -13.68 -1.25 2.11
N GLU A 21 -14.68 -0.74 2.82
CA GLU A 21 -15.68 -1.59 3.51
C GLU A 21 -16.74 -2.18 2.58
N ARG A 22 -17.11 -1.49 1.49
CA ARG A 22 -18.24 -1.90 0.64
C ARG A 22 -17.92 -2.98 -0.39
N ARG A 23 -16.66 -3.09 -0.86
CA ARG A 23 -16.27 -4.11 -1.85
C ARG A 23 -15.70 -5.39 -1.24
N LEU A 24 -15.20 -5.32 0.00
CA LEU A 24 -14.69 -6.49 0.71
C LEU A 24 -15.70 -7.08 1.70
N SER A 25 -16.73 -6.34 2.13
CA SER A 25 -17.62 -6.75 3.25
C SER A 25 -16.86 -7.16 4.52
N TRP A 26 -15.58 -6.77 4.62
CA TRP A 26 -14.66 -7.15 5.69
C TRP A 26 -14.29 -5.92 6.49
N THR A 27 -14.51 -6.02 7.80
CA THR A 27 -14.01 -5.06 8.76
C THR A 27 -12.86 -5.70 9.52
N ARG A 28 -11.81 -4.94 9.87
CA ARG A 28 -10.68 -5.46 10.67
C ARG A 28 -11.12 -6.11 11.97
N THR A 29 -12.28 -5.70 12.47
CA THR A 29 -12.90 -6.15 13.71
C THR A 29 -13.97 -7.23 13.51
N SER A 30 -14.27 -7.68 12.29
CA SER A 30 -15.34 -8.67 12.03
C SER A 30 -15.12 -9.95 12.82
N ASP A 31 -13.87 -10.40 12.95
CA ASP A 31 -13.49 -11.59 13.72
C ASP A 31 -13.65 -11.39 15.24
N ARG A 32 -13.77 -10.13 15.69
CA ARG A 32 -14.02 -9.73 17.08
C ARG A 32 -15.49 -9.42 17.35
N ASP A 33 -16.29 -9.16 16.31
CA ASP A 33 -17.75 -9.14 16.41
C ASP A 33 -18.26 -10.58 16.50
N SER A 34 -18.55 -11.01 17.73
CA SER A 34 -19.03 -12.36 18.01
C SER A 34 -20.31 -12.70 17.25
N LYS A 35 -21.17 -11.71 16.97
CA LYS A 35 -22.41 -11.93 16.22
C LYS A 35 -22.11 -12.17 14.75
N ALA A 36 -21.32 -11.30 14.11
CA ALA A 36 -20.94 -11.47 12.70
C ALA A 36 -20.19 -12.79 12.47
N SER A 37 -19.25 -13.13 13.36
CA SER A 37 -18.50 -14.39 13.32
C SER A 37 -19.42 -15.61 13.50
N ALA A 38 -20.37 -15.58 14.46
CA ALA A 38 -21.34 -16.66 14.64
C ALA A 38 -22.27 -16.83 13.44
N THR A 39 -22.75 -15.73 12.85
CA THR A 39 -23.58 -15.77 11.63
C THR A 39 -22.81 -16.36 10.45
N LEU A 40 -21.54 -15.99 10.25
CA LEU A 40 -20.70 -16.56 9.20
C LEU A 40 -20.45 -18.06 9.43
N ARG A 41 -20.22 -18.46 10.68
CA ARG A 41 -20.05 -19.86 11.06
C ARG A 41 -21.32 -20.69 10.76
N GLN A 42 -22.49 -20.18 11.13
CA GLN A 42 -23.78 -20.82 10.81
C GLN A 42 -23.99 -20.92 9.29
N TYR A 43 -23.61 -19.88 8.55
CA TYR A 43 -23.68 -19.88 7.09
C TYR A 43 -22.78 -20.97 6.46
N ILE A 44 -21.57 -21.18 6.98
CA ILE A 44 -20.68 -22.26 6.52
C ILE A 44 -21.33 -23.63 6.75
N TYR A 45 -21.91 -23.88 7.93
CA TYR A 45 -22.63 -25.12 8.19
C TYR A 45 -23.80 -25.34 7.24
N MET A 46 -24.58 -24.29 6.95
CA MET A 46 -25.67 -24.35 5.98
C MET A 46 -25.15 -24.68 4.57
N GLN A 47 -24.06 -24.06 4.12
CA GLN A 47 -23.47 -24.32 2.80
C GLN A 47 -22.93 -25.75 2.69
N MET A 48 -22.23 -26.22 3.73
CA MET A 48 -21.76 -27.61 3.82
C MET A 48 -22.93 -28.60 3.76
N ALA A 49 -24.00 -28.32 4.51
CA ALA A 49 -25.21 -29.13 4.51
C ALA A 49 -25.86 -29.19 3.12
N ALA A 50 -26.05 -28.04 2.48
CA ALA A 50 -26.65 -27.94 1.16
C ALA A 50 -25.80 -28.61 0.06
N THR A 51 -24.52 -28.87 0.31
CA THR A 51 -23.58 -29.49 -0.65
C THR A 51 -23.22 -30.94 -0.31
N ASP A 52 -23.95 -31.58 0.62
CA ASP A 52 -23.70 -32.96 1.08
C ASP A 52 -22.27 -33.15 1.64
N LEU A 53 -21.64 -32.05 2.08
CA LEU A 53 -20.34 -32.07 2.75
C LEU A 53 -20.57 -32.19 4.24
N VAL A 54 -20.38 -33.39 4.79
CA VAL A 54 -20.33 -33.74 6.22
C VAL A 54 -21.23 -32.92 7.14
N LEU A 55 -22.24 -33.59 7.69
CA LEU A 55 -22.82 -33.20 8.96
C LEU A 55 -22.97 -34.45 9.83
N ASP A 56 -22.31 -34.49 10.97
CA ASP A 56 -22.83 -35.31 12.05
C ASP A 56 -24.09 -34.66 12.63
N GLU A 57 -24.82 -35.39 13.47
CA GLU A 57 -26.04 -34.89 14.10
C GLU A 57 -25.77 -33.61 14.91
N GLU A 58 -24.56 -33.41 15.39
CA GLU A 58 -24.16 -32.18 16.09
C GLU A 58 -24.03 -30.99 15.13
N ALA A 59 -23.44 -31.18 13.95
CA ALA A 59 -23.37 -30.15 12.91
C ALA A 59 -24.76 -29.80 12.34
N LYS A 60 -25.68 -30.76 12.20
CA LYS A 60 -27.08 -30.49 11.79
C LYS A 60 -27.81 -29.61 12.80
N GLN A 61 -27.62 -29.86 14.10
CA GLN A 61 -28.22 -29.05 15.17
C GLN A 61 -27.72 -27.60 15.18
N ARG A 62 -26.57 -27.31 14.54
CA ARG A 62 -26.01 -25.96 14.42
C ARG A 62 -26.61 -25.15 13.27
N VAL A 63 -27.36 -25.78 12.36
CA VAL A 63 -28.04 -25.10 11.26
C VAL A 63 -29.41 -24.61 11.76
N GLU A 64 -29.58 -23.29 11.89
CA GLU A 64 -30.87 -22.67 12.26
C GLU A 64 -31.84 -22.60 11.05
N LEU A 65 -32.14 -23.75 10.43
CA LEU A 65 -33.13 -23.88 9.35
C LEU A 65 -34.12 -24.99 9.68
N PRO A 66 -35.41 -24.85 9.32
CA PRO A 66 -36.35 -25.96 9.41
C PRO A 66 -35.85 -27.15 8.59
N GLU A 67 -35.83 -28.36 9.16
CA GLU A 67 -35.32 -29.58 8.51
C GLU A 67 -35.89 -29.78 7.09
N GLY A 68 -37.18 -29.51 6.90
CA GLY A 68 -37.84 -29.64 5.61
C GLY A 68 -37.32 -28.68 4.53
N LEU A 69 -36.80 -27.50 4.91
CA LEU A 69 -36.20 -26.54 3.97
C LEU A 69 -34.78 -26.97 3.60
N LEU A 70 -34.01 -27.47 4.56
CA LEU A 70 -32.66 -27.98 4.31
C LEU A 70 -32.69 -29.21 3.40
N ALA A 71 -33.55 -30.19 3.71
CA ALA A 71 -33.75 -31.36 2.86
C ALA A 71 -34.23 -30.98 1.44
N ASN A 72 -35.07 -29.94 1.32
CA ASN A 72 -35.49 -29.42 0.01
C ASN A 72 -34.33 -28.77 -0.76
N LEU A 73 -33.45 -28.03 -0.08
CA LEU A 73 -32.25 -27.42 -0.66
C LEU A 73 -31.26 -28.49 -1.11
N GLU A 74 -31.03 -29.52 -0.30
CA GLU A 74 -30.18 -30.68 -0.64
C GLU A 74 -30.66 -31.37 -1.93
N GLU A 75 -31.95 -31.72 -2.01
CA GLU A 75 -32.51 -32.38 -3.20
C GLU A 75 -32.49 -31.47 -4.45
N LYS A 76 -32.74 -30.17 -4.28
CA LYS A 76 -32.58 -29.20 -5.37
C LYS A 76 -31.13 -29.10 -5.83
N ASN A 77 -30.18 -29.02 -4.91
CA ASN A 77 -28.76 -28.96 -5.25
C ASN A 77 -28.30 -30.24 -5.95
N ARG A 78 -28.74 -31.42 -5.52
CA ARG A 78 -28.51 -32.68 -6.24
C ARG A 78 -28.96 -32.61 -7.69
N LEU A 79 -30.13 -32.03 -7.98
CA LEU A 79 -30.60 -31.82 -9.36
C LEU A 79 -29.78 -30.74 -10.11
N LEU A 80 -29.33 -29.71 -9.40
CA LEU A 80 -28.57 -28.58 -9.97
C LEU A 80 -27.06 -28.85 -10.09
N THR A 81 -26.52 -29.95 -9.56
CA THR A 81 -25.09 -30.33 -9.68
C THR A 81 -24.59 -30.42 -11.13
N GLN A 82 -25.50 -30.47 -12.11
CA GLN A 82 -25.18 -30.46 -13.53
C GLN A 82 -24.93 -29.05 -14.09
N LEU A 83 -25.32 -28.00 -13.38
CA LEU A 83 -25.11 -26.61 -13.80
C LEU A 83 -23.69 -26.17 -13.44
N LYS A 84 -22.94 -25.80 -14.47
CA LYS A 84 -21.63 -25.16 -14.33
C LYS A 84 -21.81 -23.65 -14.32
N ALA A 85 -20.99 -22.96 -13.55
CA ALA A 85 -20.95 -21.50 -13.59
C ALA A 85 -20.54 -21.02 -15.00
N PRO A 86 -21.05 -19.87 -15.47
CA PRO A 86 -20.70 -19.33 -16.79
C PRO A 86 -19.19 -19.19 -17.02
N ILE A 87 -18.44 -18.80 -15.98
CA ILE A 87 -16.97 -18.72 -16.03
C ILE A 87 -16.32 -20.10 -16.25
N ASP A 88 -16.80 -21.14 -15.58
CA ASP A 88 -16.27 -22.50 -15.71
C ASP A 88 -16.57 -23.05 -17.12
N LEU A 89 -17.73 -22.71 -17.70
CA LEU A 89 -18.07 -23.04 -19.08
C LEU A 89 -17.13 -22.36 -20.09
N ARG A 90 -16.77 -21.09 -19.89
CA ARG A 90 -15.79 -20.38 -20.74
C ARG A 90 -14.42 -21.03 -20.67
N ILE A 91 -13.97 -21.41 -19.48
CA ILE A 91 -12.68 -22.08 -19.27
C ILE A 91 -12.65 -23.45 -19.94
N GLU A 92 -13.69 -24.27 -19.75
CA GLU A 92 -13.74 -25.61 -20.36
C GLU A 92 -13.90 -25.56 -21.87
N ALA A 93 -14.70 -24.63 -22.41
CA ALA A 93 -14.81 -24.44 -23.86
C ALA A 93 -13.45 -24.11 -24.49
N PHE A 94 -12.66 -23.25 -23.84
CA PHE A 94 -11.28 -22.99 -24.24
C PHE A 94 -10.42 -24.25 -24.17
N LEU A 95 -10.46 -25.01 -23.07
CA LEU A 95 -9.65 -26.22 -22.93
C LEU A 95 -10.01 -27.27 -24.00
N ASP A 96 -11.30 -27.48 -24.25
CA ASP A 96 -11.77 -28.42 -25.27
C ASP A 96 -11.30 -28.02 -26.67
N GLN A 97 -11.40 -26.74 -27.02
CA GLN A 97 -10.89 -26.21 -28.29
C GLN A 97 -9.36 -26.31 -28.37
N TYR A 98 -8.66 -25.91 -27.31
CA TYR A 98 -7.20 -25.90 -27.27
C TYR A 98 -6.64 -27.32 -27.43
N PHE A 99 -7.29 -28.35 -26.89
CA PHE A 99 -6.82 -29.74 -26.98
C PHE A 99 -7.53 -30.59 -28.04
N ALA A 100 -8.31 -29.99 -28.95
CA ALA A 100 -9.10 -30.73 -29.96
C ALA A 100 -8.24 -31.57 -30.93
N ASP A 101 -6.99 -31.15 -31.19
CA ASP A 101 -6.02 -31.86 -32.03
C ASP A 101 -5.23 -32.94 -31.28
N CYS A 102 -5.36 -32.99 -29.95
CA CYS A 102 -4.71 -33.98 -29.11
C CYS A 102 -5.62 -35.22 -28.99
N ALA A 103 -5.09 -36.40 -29.31
CA ALA A 103 -5.78 -37.67 -29.08
C ALA A 103 -5.83 -37.99 -27.57
N LEU A 104 -6.66 -37.26 -26.82
CA LEU A 104 -6.84 -37.39 -25.39
C LEU A 104 -7.89 -38.47 -25.07
N ASP A 105 -7.55 -39.43 -24.20
CA ASP A 105 -8.50 -40.48 -23.79
C ASP A 105 -9.74 -39.96 -23.06
N ARG A 106 -9.66 -38.76 -22.48
CA ARG A 106 -10.71 -38.07 -21.71
C ARG A 106 -10.55 -36.55 -21.83
N PRO A 107 -11.64 -35.76 -21.74
CA PRO A 107 -11.56 -34.30 -21.77
C PRO A 107 -10.81 -33.73 -20.55
N VAL A 108 -10.32 -32.49 -20.69
CA VAL A 108 -9.65 -31.73 -19.63
C VAL A 108 -10.70 -30.87 -18.93
N GLN A 109 -11.23 -31.35 -17.79
CA GLN A 109 -12.39 -30.75 -17.12
C GLN A 109 -12.03 -30.20 -15.75
N LEU A 110 -12.65 -29.08 -15.39
CA LEU A 110 -12.47 -28.45 -14.08
C LEU A 110 -13.04 -29.32 -12.95
N PRO A 111 -12.63 -29.09 -11.67
CA PRO A 111 -13.28 -29.72 -10.52
C PRO A 111 -14.78 -29.41 -10.49
N GLN A 112 -15.63 -30.44 -10.53
CA GLN A 112 -17.09 -30.28 -10.61
C GLN A 112 -17.76 -30.00 -9.26
N HIS A 113 -17.25 -30.60 -8.18
CA HIS A 113 -17.80 -30.45 -6.83
C HIS A 113 -16.84 -29.61 -6.00
N THR A 114 -17.18 -28.33 -5.84
CA THR A 114 -16.38 -27.41 -5.02
C THR A 114 -17.28 -26.71 -4.00
N LEU A 115 -16.76 -26.49 -2.80
CA LEU A 115 -17.32 -25.53 -1.86
C LEU A 115 -16.96 -24.12 -2.32
N VAL A 116 -17.95 -23.40 -2.83
CA VAL A 116 -17.80 -22.02 -3.32
C VAL A 116 -17.67 -21.06 -2.15
N LEU A 117 -16.67 -20.19 -2.21
CA LEU A 117 -16.42 -19.12 -1.24
C LEU A 117 -17.10 -17.84 -1.73
N ASP A 118 -18.40 -17.72 -1.52
CA ASP A 118 -19.23 -16.63 -2.03
C ASP A 118 -19.31 -15.41 -1.09
N ARG A 119 -18.75 -15.52 0.12
CA ARG A 119 -18.70 -14.44 1.11
C ARG A 119 -17.31 -14.26 1.67
N HIS A 120 -16.93 -12.99 1.83
CA HIS A 120 -15.66 -12.65 2.45
C HIS A 120 -15.53 -13.23 3.86
N GLY A 121 -14.36 -13.83 4.15
CA GLY A 121 -14.01 -14.34 5.46
C GLY A 121 -14.38 -15.82 5.65
N MET A 122 -15.17 -16.42 4.76
CA MET A 122 -15.38 -17.87 4.76
C MET A 122 -14.05 -18.61 4.65
N ALA A 123 -13.19 -18.18 3.71
CA ALA A 123 -11.89 -18.79 3.48
C ALA A 123 -11.04 -18.80 4.77
N ARG A 124 -11.01 -17.66 5.48
CA ARG A 124 -10.29 -17.51 6.75
C ARG A 124 -10.83 -18.45 7.83
N MET A 125 -12.15 -18.49 7.99
CA MET A 125 -12.77 -19.36 8.98
C MET A 125 -12.53 -20.84 8.68
N LEU A 126 -12.58 -21.21 7.39
CA LEU A 126 -12.34 -22.56 6.93
C LEU A 126 -10.88 -23.02 7.05
N SER A 127 -9.93 -22.08 7.21
CA SER A 127 -8.48 -22.34 7.28
C SER A 127 -8.00 -22.92 8.61
N LEU A 128 -8.89 -23.03 9.60
CA LEU A 128 -8.63 -23.54 10.94
C LEU A 128 -9.79 -24.43 11.39
N PRO A 129 -9.58 -25.33 12.36
CA PRO A 129 -10.65 -26.19 12.87
C PRO A 129 -11.73 -25.35 13.54
N ASP A 130 -12.96 -25.84 13.50
CA ASP A 130 -14.08 -25.15 14.13
C ASP A 130 -13.89 -25.02 15.65
N GLY A 131 -13.76 -23.78 16.13
CA GLY A 131 -13.41 -23.48 17.53
C GLY A 131 -11.95 -23.77 17.90
N GLY A 132 -11.13 -24.26 16.97
CA GLY A 132 -9.71 -24.52 17.15
C GLY A 132 -8.81 -23.32 16.82
N ASP A 133 -7.63 -23.32 17.45
CA ASP A 133 -6.58 -22.30 17.26
C ASP A 133 -5.43 -22.78 16.36
N ARG A 134 -5.38 -24.07 15.97
CA ARG A 134 -4.24 -24.63 15.22
C ARG A 134 -4.69 -25.72 14.25
N PHE A 135 -4.16 -25.67 13.02
CA PHE A 135 -4.22 -26.74 12.03
C PHE A 135 -2.82 -26.99 11.46
N GLU A 136 -2.49 -28.23 11.16
CA GLU A 136 -1.18 -28.61 10.63
C GLU A 136 -1.29 -29.81 9.70
N ASN A 137 -0.63 -29.73 8.54
CA ASN A 137 -0.42 -30.84 7.62
C ASN A 137 1.02 -30.78 7.05
N GLU A 138 1.36 -31.67 6.12
CA GLU A 138 2.70 -31.74 5.53
C GLU A 138 3.11 -30.47 4.74
N LEU A 139 2.15 -29.62 4.37
CA LEU A 139 2.36 -28.47 3.49
C LEU A 139 2.24 -27.13 4.19
N LEU A 140 1.57 -27.04 5.34
CA LEU A 140 1.42 -25.80 6.09
C LEU A 140 1.02 -26.00 7.55
N THR A 141 1.40 -25.03 8.37
CA THR A 141 0.89 -24.83 9.72
C THR A 141 0.08 -23.55 9.77
N SER A 142 -1.17 -23.62 10.23
CA SER A 142 -2.06 -22.47 10.44
C SER A 142 -2.33 -22.27 11.92
N ILE A 143 -2.27 -21.02 12.39
CA ILE A 143 -2.48 -20.67 13.81
C ILE A 143 -3.35 -19.42 13.92
N ARG A 144 -4.34 -19.47 14.80
CA ARG A 144 -5.14 -18.30 15.21
C ARG A 144 -4.36 -17.46 16.21
N LEU A 145 -4.30 -16.15 15.97
CA LEU A 145 -3.57 -15.20 16.80
C LEU A 145 -4.50 -14.17 17.45
N ASP A 146 -3.97 -13.45 18.43
CA ASP A 146 -4.62 -12.23 18.97
C ASP A 146 -4.72 -11.09 17.94
N ASN A 147 -3.70 -10.94 17.11
CA ASN A 147 -3.58 -9.90 16.09
C ASN A 147 -3.93 -10.37 14.67
N GLY A 148 -4.42 -11.60 14.47
CA GLY A 148 -4.82 -12.08 13.15
C GLY A 148 -4.76 -13.60 12.98
N VAL A 149 -4.27 -14.05 11.83
CA VAL A 149 -4.01 -15.45 11.51
C VAL A 149 -2.60 -15.61 10.95
N LEU A 150 -1.92 -16.68 11.33
CA LEU A 150 -0.59 -17.05 10.83
C LEU A 150 -0.69 -18.30 9.97
N HIS A 151 -0.06 -18.27 8.80
CA HIS A 151 0.12 -19.43 7.96
C HIS A 151 1.60 -19.58 7.57
N ASN A 152 2.23 -20.66 8.02
CA ASN A 152 3.60 -21.01 7.69
C ASN A 152 3.60 -22.21 6.72
N PRO A 153 3.68 -21.97 5.40
CA PRO A 153 3.78 -23.04 4.40
C PRO A 153 5.13 -23.78 4.50
N ARG A 154 5.22 -24.98 3.93
CA ARG A 154 6.46 -25.79 3.94
C ARG A 154 7.63 -25.01 3.32
N ALA A 155 7.42 -24.41 2.16
CA ALA A 155 8.36 -23.50 1.54
C ALA A 155 8.16 -22.08 2.09
N ASP A 156 9.22 -21.48 2.64
CA ASP A 156 9.19 -20.12 3.21
C ASP A 156 9.32 -19.02 2.16
N ARG A 157 9.74 -19.35 0.94
CA ARG A 157 10.04 -18.37 -0.12
C ARG A 157 9.70 -18.88 -1.51
N ARG A 158 9.59 -17.94 -2.44
CA ARG A 158 9.38 -18.22 -3.87
C ARG A 158 10.70 -18.53 -4.58
N THR A 159 10.66 -19.48 -5.50
CA THR A 159 11.77 -19.80 -6.43
C THR A 159 11.44 -19.28 -7.83
N THR A 160 12.41 -18.65 -8.50
CA THR A 160 12.21 -18.04 -9.83
C THR A 160 12.94 -18.78 -10.94
N GLN A 161 14.05 -19.43 -10.65
CA GLN A 161 14.84 -20.14 -11.66
C GLN A 161 14.15 -21.44 -12.06
N GLY A 162 13.82 -21.57 -13.36
CA GLY A 162 13.23 -22.79 -13.91
C GLY A 162 11.78 -23.06 -13.50
N THR A 163 11.09 -22.10 -12.86
CA THR A 163 9.74 -22.34 -12.29
C THR A 163 8.58 -21.95 -13.20
N PHE A 164 8.82 -21.23 -14.32
CA PHE A 164 7.75 -20.79 -15.23
C PHE A 164 7.76 -21.62 -16.52
N HIS A 165 6.76 -22.49 -16.66
CA HIS A 165 6.50 -23.33 -17.81
C HIS A 165 5.30 -22.83 -18.61
N VAL A 166 5.30 -23.06 -19.93
CA VAL A 166 4.22 -22.63 -20.82
C VAL A 166 3.88 -23.76 -21.78
N ALA A 167 2.59 -24.09 -21.89
CA ALA A 167 2.10 -25.08 -22.82
C ALA A 167 2.25 -24.60 -24.27
N ASP A 168 2.69 -25.49 -25.15
CA ASP A 168 2.77 -25.27 -26.59
C ASP A 168 1.38 -25.24 -27.25
N GLY A 169 1.27 -24.70 -28.47
CA GLY A 169 0.03 -24.69 -29.26
C GLY A 169 -0.88 -23.46 -29.09
N GLY A 170 -0.43 -22.43 -28.38
CA GLY A 170 -1.12 -21.14 -28.24
C GLY A 170 -0.25 -19.97 -28.72
N LEU A 171 -0.29 -18.85 -28.00
CA LEU A 171 0.54 -17.69 -28.31
C LEU A 171 2.05 -18.01 -28.22
N PRO A 172 2.91 -17.31 -29.00
CA PRO A 172 4.35 -17.52 -29.00
C PRO A 172 4.96 -17.52 -27.60
N ILE A 173 5.87 -18.46 -27.34
CA ILE A 173 6.49 -18.67 -26.02
C ILE A 173 7.84 -17.95 -25.98
N ALA A 174 8.03 -17.09 -24.98
CA ALA A 174 9.28 -16.38 -24.76
C ALA A 174 10.46 -17.34 -24.56
N GLY A 175 11.64 -16.98 -25.09
CA GLY A 175 12.80 -17.88 -25.15
C GLY A 175 13.35 -18.32 -23.80
N ASP A 176 13.06 -17.54 -22.74
CA ASP A 176 13.48 -17.78 -21.35
C ASP A 176 12.53 -18.72 -20.57
N LYS A 177 11.38 -19.08 -21.16
CA LYS A 177 10.42 -20.03 -20.57
C LYS A 177 10.66 -21.45 -21.05
N ARG A 178 10.28 -22.42 -20.22
CA ARG A 178 10.28 -23.84 -20.62
C ARG A 178 9.01 -24.17 -21.39
N VAL A 179 9.17 -24.76 -22.57
CA VAL A 179 8.07 -25.14 -23.46
C VAL A 179 7.60 -26.56 -23.12
N VAL A 180 6.32 -26.71 -22.81
CA VAL A 180 5.74 -28.00 -22.43
C VAL A 180 4.80 -28.50 -23.53
N PRO A 181 4.93 -29.74 -24.02
CA PRO A 181 4.00 -30.29 -25.00
C PRO A 181 2.55 -30.28 -24.50
N LYS A 182 1.58 -30.08 -25.41
CA LYS A 182 0.14 -30.06 -25.09
C LYS A 182 -0.31 -31.31 -24.34
N SER A 183 0.12 -32.48 -24.78
CA SER A 183 -0.20 -33.77 -24.14
C SER A 183 0.29 -33.82 -22.69
N VAL A 184 1.48 -33.29 -22.41
CA VAL A 184 2.07 -33.25 -21.07
C VAL A 184 1.31 -32.28 -20.16
N PHE A 185 0.91 -31.10 -20.67
CA PHE A 185 0.03 -30.19 -19.93
C PHE A 185 -1.29 -30.88 -19.56
N ALA A 186 -1.93 -31.56 -20.52
CA ALA A 186 -3.19 -32.24 -20.28
C ALA A 186 -3.05 -33.32 -19.19
N GLN A 187 -1.94 -34.06 -19.14
CA GLN A 187 -1.67 -35.01 -18.05
C GLN A 187 -1.43 -34.32 -16.72
N LEU A 188 -0.60 -33.26 -16.68
CA LEU A 188 -0.39 -32.46 -15.46
C LEU A 188 -1.70 -31.91 -14.91
N PHE A 189 -2.57 -31.38 -15.77
CA PHE A 189 -3.89 -30.89 -15.39
C PHE A 189 -4.77 -32.01 -14.81
N ARG A 190 -4.79 -33.19 -15.44
CA ARG A 190 -5.55 -34.36 -14.93
C ARG A 190 -5.07 -34.81 -13.55
N HIS A 191 -3.77 -34.76 -13.30
CA HIS A 191 -3.23 -34.99 -11.96
C HIS A 191 -3.60 -33.86 -11.00
N ALA A 192 -3.62 -32.60 -11.46
CA ALA A 192 -3.95 -31.43 -10.64
C ALA A 192 -5.36 -31.51 -10.04
N VAL A 193 -6.35 -31.94 -10.85
CA VAL A 193 -7.75 -32.07 -10.42
C VAL A 193 -8.04 -33.38 -9.67
N ARG A 194 -7.01 -34.21 -9.40
CA ARG A 194 -7.09 -35.44 -8.59
C ARG A 194 -6.03 -35.44 -7.50
N PRO A 195 -6.09 -34.49 -6.55
CA PRO A 195 -5.21 -34.48 -5.40
C PRO A 195 -5.46 -35.69 -4.49
N PRO A 196 -4.50 -36.06 -3.63
CA PRO A 196 -4.73 -37.08 -2.61
C PRO A 196 -5.78 -36.62 -1.60
N ASP A 197 -6.52 -37.57 -1.01
CA ASP A 197 -7.58 -37.33 -0.03
C ASP A 197 -7.13 -36.46 1.16
N SER A 198 -5.89 -36.62 1.62
CA SER A 198 -5.31 -35.84 2.71
C SER A 198 -5.21 -34.34 2.38
N LEU A 199 -5.07 -34.00 1.11
CA LEU A 199 -4.99 -32.61 0.67
C LEU A 199 -6.39 -31.98 0.47
N LEU A 200 -7.41 -32.80 0.24
CA LEU A 200 -8.81 -32.37 0.13
C LEU A 200 -9.46 -32.11 1.48
N GLU A 201 -8.89 -32.63 2.57
CA GLU A 201 -9.43 -32.48 3.92
C GLU A 201 -9.53 -31.01 4.33
N LEU A 202 -10.75 -30.57 4.65
CA LEU A 202 -11.05 -29.19 5.01
C LEU A 202 -10.70 -28.95 6.49
N PRO A 203 -9.79 -28.01 6.82
CA PRO A 203 -9.32 -27.79 8.20
C PRO A 203 -10.45 -27.58 9.20
N PHE A 204 -11.51 -26.86 8.80
CA PHE A 204 -12.70 -26.59 9.61
C PHE A 204 -13.35 -27.83 10.22
N THR A 205 -13.30 -28.95 9.51
CA THR A 205 -13.93 -30.21 9.93
C THR A 205 -12.99 -31.15 10.68
N GLN A 206 -11.76 -30.72 10.95
CA GLN A 206 -10.82 -31.53 11.71
C GLN A 206 -11.38 -31.81 13.12
N GLY A 207 -11.45 -33.11 13.47
CA GLY A 207 -12.01 -33.57 14.74
C GLY A 207 -13.49 -33.92 14.70
N ALA A 208 -14.20 -33.65 13.60
CA ALA A 208 -15.55 -34.19 13.37
C ALA A 208 -15.49 -35.71 13.13
N SER A 209 -16.61 -36.40 13.39
CA SER A 209 -16.70 -37.85 13.21
C SER A 209 -16.46 -38.32 11.78
N GLN A 210 -16.75 -37.46 10.80
CA GLN A 210 -16.42 -37.61 9.39
C GLN A 210 -15.81 -36.29 8.90
N GLY A 211 -14.61 -36.28 8.32
CA GLY A 211 -14.00 -35.04 7.80
C GLY A 211 -14.49 -34.71 6.39
N ALA A 212 -14.72 -33.44 6.07
CA ALA A 212 -15.11 -33.01 4.73
C ALA A 212 -13.89 -33.01 3.80
N ARG A 213 -14.04 -33.63 2.62
CA ARG A 213 -13.01 -33.66 1.57
C ARG A 213 -13.57 -33.03 0.31
N THR A 214 -13.05 -31.88 -0.06
CA THR A 214 -13.57 -31.14 -1.22
C THR A 214 -12.52 -30.19 -1.80
N PHE A 215 -12.75 -29.76 -3.04
CA PHE A 215 -12.12 -28.55 -3.54
C PHE A 215 -12.86 -27.33 -2.97
N VAL A 216 -12.12 -26.28 -2.66
CA VAL A 216 -12.68 -24.94 -2.42
C VAL A 216 -12.40 -24.07 -3.63
N SER A 217 -13.26 -23.10 -3.86
CA SER A 217 -13.14 -22.26 -5.05
C SER A 217 -13.57 -20.81 -4.80
N LEU A 218 -12.90 -19.86 -5.44
CA LEU A 218 -13.12 -18.42 -5.28
C LEU A 218 -13.26 -17.76 -6.66
N LEU A 219 -14.14 -16.76 -6.77
CA LEU A 219 -14.22 -15.85 -7.91
C LEU A 219 -13.66 -14.48 -7.50
N ILE A 220 -12.76 -13.93 -8.30
CA ILE A 220 -12.24 -12.56 -8.12
C ILE A 220 -12.35 -11.76 -9.43
N ARG A 221 -12.46 -10.42 -9.31
CA ARG A 221 -12.51 -9.49 -10.45
C ARG A 221 -11.41 -8.41 -10.39
N PRO A 222 -10.13 -8.76 -10.59
CA PRO A 222 -9.03 -7.82 -10.46
C PRO A 222 -9.05 -6.74 -11.55
N LEU A 223 -8.59 -5.54 -11.19
CA LEU A 223 -8.48 -4.39 -12.07
C LEU A 223 -7.44 -4.61 -13.18
N VAL A 224 -7.79 -4.23 -14.41
CA VAL A 224 -6.91 -4.28 -15.59
C VAL A 224 -6.76 -2.90 -16.22
N CYS A 225 -7.83 -2.09 -16.26
CA CYS A 225 -7.78 -0.70 -16.71
C CYS A 225 -8.45 0.21 -15.67
N PRO A 226 -7.75 1.23 -15.14
CA PRO A 226 -8.39 2.21 -14.26
C PRO A 226 -9.38 3.08 -15.05
N PRO A 227 -10.43 3.63 -14.38
CA PRO A 227 -11.29 4.61 -15.01
C PRO A 227 -10.58 5.96 -15.15
N VAL A 228 -10.92 6.68 -16.20
CA VAL A 228 -10.56 8.09 -16.37
C VAL A 228 -11.81 8.84 -16.80
N SER A 229 -12.24 9.78 -15.97
CA SER A 229 -13.46 10.56 -16.19
C SER A 229 -13.45 11.20 -17.58
N GLY A 230 -14.56 11.00 -18.32
CA GLY A 230 -14.71 11.50 -19.69
C GLY A 230 -13.95 10.71 -20.77
N PHE A 231 -13.26 9.61 -20.44
CA PHE A 231 -12.52 8.79 -21.40
C PHE A 231 -12.86 7.30 -21.33
N CYS A 232 -12.69 6.64 -20.17
CA CYS A 232 -12.96 5.22 -20.03
C CYS A 232 -13.50 4.86 -18.63
N GLU A 233 -14.35 3.85 -18.58
CA GLU A 233 -14.78 3.21 -17.33
C GLU A 233 -13.72 2.22 -16.84
N LYS A 234 -13.83 1.80 -15.58
CA LYS A 234 -12.98 0.75 -15.02
C LYS A 234 -13.20 -0.56 -15.79
N LYS A 235 -12.13 -1.31 -16.04
CA LYS A 235 -12.22 -2.67 -16.60
C LYS A 235 -11.52 -3.68 -15.70
N THR A 236 -12.18 -4.80 -15.46
CA THR A 236 -11.67 -5.95 -14.72
C THR A 236 -11.67 -7.20 -15.60
N MET A 237 -10.78 -8.14 -15.32
CA MET A 237 -10.96 -9.53 -15.78
C MET A 237 -11.67 -10.33 -14.69
N GLU A 238 -12.11 -11.54 -15.01
CA GLU A 238 -12.58 -12.50 -14.01
C GLU A 238 -11.54 -13.62 -13.86
N ILE A 239 -11.30 -14.08 -12.64
CA ILE A 239 -10.40 -15.21 -12.38
C ILE A 239 -11.08 -16.21 -11.44
N ARG A 240 -11.08 -17.47 -11.85
CA ARG A 240 -11.52 -18.61 -11.06
C ARG A 240 -10.35 -19.29 -10.36
N PHE A 241 -10.35 -19.29 -9.04
CA PHE A 241 -9.36 -20.01 -8.24
C PHE A 241 -9.94 -21.33 -7.73
N PHE A 242 -9.14 -22.40 -7.82
CA PHE A 242 -9.41 -23.71 -7.23
C PHE A 242 -8.24 -24.14 -6.36
N ALA A 243 -8.56 -24.58 -5.14
CA ALA A 243 -7.59 -25.17 -4.25
C ALA A 243 -8.21 -26.39 -3.56
N PRO A 244 -7.44 -27.45 -3.29
CA PRO A 244 -7.88 -28.48 -2.35
C PRO A 244 -8.21 -27.87 -0.97
N GLY A 245 -9.17 -28.44 -0.25
CA GLY A 245 -9.65 -27.92 1.04
C GLY A 245 -8.54 -27.65 2.07
N GLY A 246 -7.50 -28.50 2.10
CA GLY A 246 -6.35 -28.34 3.00
C GLY A 246 -5.49 -27.12 2.71
N LEU A 247 -5.72 -26.42 1.60
CA LEU A 247 -5.03 -25.20 1.16
C LEU A 247 -5.96 -23.98 1.08
N VAL A 248 -7.12 -24.00 1.75
CA VAL A 248 -8.10 -22.90 1.72
C VAL A 248 -7.52 -21.55 2.21
N SER A 249 -6.44 -21.57 3.01
CA SER A 249 -5.71 -20.36 3.41
C SER A 249 -5.12 -19.58 2.23
N ASN A 250 -4.80 -20.26 1.12
CA ASN A 250 -4.38 -19.60 -0.11
C ASN A 250 -5.52 -18.77 -0.73
N LEU A 251 -6.77 -19.21 -0.56
CA LEU A 251 -7.93 -18.45 -1.03
C LEU A 251 -8.27 -17.28 -0.10
N ASP A 252 -8.08 -17.40 1.23
CA ASP A 252 -8.13 -16.24 2.15
C ASP A 252 -7.09 -15.18 1.76
N PHE A 253 -5.88 -15.62 1.43
CA PHE A 253 -4.82 -14.73 0.98
C PHE A 253 -5.20 -13.97 -0.31
N VAL A 254 -5.69 -14.67 -1.33
CA VAL A 254 -6.10 -14.05 -2.61
C VAL A 254 -7.30 -13.14 -2.43
N GLU A 255 -8.32 -13.59 -1.70
CA GLU A 255 -9.51 -12.81 -1.32
C GLU A 255 -9.13 -11.52 -0.60
N SER A 256 -8.22 -11.60 0.38
CA SER A 256 -7.75 -10.45 1.15
C SER A 256 -7.07 -9.38 0.30
N ILE A 257 -6.46 -9.76 -0.83
CA ILE A 257 -5.73 -8.84 -1.73
C ILE A 257 -6.64 -8.32 -2.84
N PHE A 258 -7.46 -9.17 -3.45
CA PHE A 258 -8.20 -8.83 -4.69
C PHE A 258 -9.72 -8.80 -4.53
N GLY A 259 -10.22 -9.10 -3.33
CA GLY A 259 -11.63 -9.13 -2.98
C GLY A 259 -12.34 -10.44 -3.35
N ASN A 260 -13.63 -10.50 -3.01
CA ASN A 260 -14.53 -11.61 -3.30
C ASN A 260 -15.61 -11.13 -4.27
N ALA A 261 -15.81 -11.83 -5.39
CA ALA A 261 -16.80 -11.47 -6.41
C ALA A 261 -18.10 -12.27 -6.33
N GLY A 262 -18.35 -12.94 -5.21
CA GLY A 262 -19.58 -13.67 -4.92
C GLY A 262 -19.65 -15.07 -5.53
N ASP A 263 -20.86 -15.62 -5.52
CA ASP A 263 -21.16 -16.92 -6.12
C ASP A 263 -21.16 -16.81 -7.67
N PRO A 264 -20.32 -17.57 -8.38
CA PRO A 264 -20.23 -17.52 -9.84
C PRO A 264 -21.47 -18.10 -10.56
N LEU A 265 -22.39 -18.78 -9.86
CA LEU A 265 -23.66 -19.24 -10.44
C LEU A 265 -24.73 -18.13 -10.50
N VAL A 266 -24.53 -17.04 -9.75
CA VAL A 266 -25.46 -15.91 -9.70
C VAL A 266 -25.22 -15.00 -10.91
N PRO A 267 -26.24 -14.70 -11.74
CA PRO A 267 -26.07 -13.91 -12.97
C PRO A 267 -25.44 -12.53 -12.75
N GLU A 268 -25.73 -11.88 -11.62
CA GLU A 268 -25.13 -10.59 -11.25
C GLU A 268 -23.60 -10.64 -11.15
N ASN A 269 -23.03 -11.82 -10.94
CA ASN A 269 -21.58 -12.05 -10.86
C ASN A 269 -20.98 -12.58 -12.17
N ASP A 270 -21.80 -12.86 -13.20
CA ASP A 270 -21.31 -13.26 -14.53
C ASP A 270 -20.73 -12.05 -15.28
N ALA A 271 -19.41 -12.00 -15.43
CA ALA A 271 -18.72 -10.90 -16.09
C ALA A 271 -19.18 -10.68 -17.55
N ALA A 272 -19.68 -11.72 -18.23
CA ALA A 272 -20.16 -11.61 -19.59
C ALA A 272 -21.44 -10.76 -19.73
N LEU A 273 -22.25 -10.65 -18.67
CA LEU A 273 -23.42 -9.78 -18.64
C LEU A 273 -23.04 -8.30 -18.39
N ASP A 274 -21.86 -8.06 -17.81
CA ASP A 274 -21.29 -6.74 -17.53
C ASP A 274 -20.19 -6.37 -18.54
N CYS A 275 -20.56 -6.31 -19.82
CA CYS A 275 -19.63 -6.01 -20.92
C CYS A 275 -18.96 -4.63 -20.79
N ASN A 276 -19.56 -3.69 -20.07
CA ASN A 276 -19.03 -2.35 -19.84
C ASN A 276 -17.84 -2.35 -18.88
N HIS A 277 -17.81 -3.24 -17.87
CA HIS A 277 -16.70 -3.30 -16.92
C HIS A 277 -15.86 -4.57 -17.01
N TRP A 278 -16.20 -5.52 -17.87
CA TRP A 278 -15.35 -6.67 -18.19
C TRP A 278 -14.41 -6.39 -19.36
N THR A 279 -13.21 -6.97 -19.29
CA THR A 279 -12.19 -6.92 -20.35
C THR A 279 -12.45 -7.90 -21.49
N GLY A 280 -13.36 -8.86 -21.31
CA GLY A 280 -13.55 -9.99 -22.24
C GLY A 280 -12.62 -11.17 -21.96
N HIS A 281 -11.81 -11.11 -20.90
CA HIS A 281 -10.80 -12.13 -20.58
C HIS A 281 -11.13 -12.91 -19.30
N THR A 282 -10.86 -14.21 -19.32
CA THR A 282 -11.14 -15.14 -18.23
C THR A 282 -9.87 -15.86 -17.79
N GLY A 283 -9.68 -15.93 -16.48
CA GLY A 283 -8.54 -16.60 -15.85
C GLY A 283 -8.93 -17.83 -15.04
N CYS A 284 -8.03 -18.80 -14.94
CA CYS A 284 -8.16 -19.96 -14.05
C CYS A 284 -6.83 -20.22 -13.34
N VAL A 285 -6.89 -20.51 -12.04
CA VAL A 285 -5.73 -20.93 -11.24
C VAL A 285 -6.08 -22.16 -10.42
N ILE A 286 -5.24 -23.20 -10.50
CA ILE A 286 -5.40 -24.46 -9.74
C ILE A 286 -4.15 -24.71 -8.90
N LEU A 287 -4.31 -24.85 -7.58
CA LEU A 287 -3.21 -25.24 -6.69
C LEU A 287 -3.10 -26.77 -6.63
N ALA A 288 -1.93 -27.30 -6.95
CA ALA A 288 -1.66 -28.72 -7.03
C ALA A 288 -0.21 -29.06 -6.62
N PRO A 289 0.19 -28.80 -5.36
CA PRO A 289 1.56 -29.03 -4.90
C PRO A 289 2.02 -30.49 -4.99
N HIS A 290 1.11 -31.45 -5.06
CA HIS A 290 1.42 -32.88 -5.23
C HIS A 290 2.05 -33.21 -6.59
N LEU A 291 1.96 -32.31 -7.59
CA LEU A 291 2.54 -32.54 -8.93
C LEU A 291 4.07 -32.64 -8.93
N VAL A 292 4.75 -32.17 -7.89
CA VAL A 292 6.22 -32.32 -7.77
C VAL A 292 6.63 -33.79 -7.65
N HIS A 293 5.70 -34.69 -7.34
CA HIS A 293 5.96 -36.13 -7.27
C HIS A 293 5.79 -36.85 -8.60
N CYS A 294 5.24 -36.19 -9.62
CA CYS A 294 5.06 -36.79 -10.94
C CYS A 294 6.40 -37.05 -11.63
N THR A 295 6.55 -38.19 -12.29
CA THR A 295 7.74 -38.47 -13.12
C THR A 295 7.62 -37.84 -14.51
N LYS A 296 8.75 -37.51 -15.14
CA LYS A 296 8.75 -37.04 -16.54
C LYS A 296 8.17 -38.10 -17.49
N LYS A 297 8.46 -39.37 -17.21
CA LYS A 297 8.02 -40.52 -18.01
C LYS A 297 6.51 -40.74 -17.93
N GLU A 298 5.90 -40.72 -16.74
CA GLU A 298 4.45 -40.92 -16.61
C GLU A 298 3.64 -39.81 -17.28
N LEU A 299 4.20 -38.59 -17.35
CA LEU A 299 3.60 -37.45 -18.03
C LEU A 299 3.76 -37.51 -19.56
N GLY A 300 4.49 -38.49 -20.08
CA GLY A 300 4.68 -38.70 -21.51
C GLY A 300 5.80 -37.89 -22.16
N LEU A 301 6.78 -37.38 -21.38
CA LEU A 301 7.96 -36.76 -21.96
C LEU A 301 8.86 -37.80 -22.66
N PRO A 302 9.63 -37.41 -23.70
CA PRO A 302 10.49 -38.33 -24.43
C PRO A 302 11.74 -38.70 -23.63
N HIS A 303 12.30 -39.87 -23.94
CA HIS A 303 13.67 -40.20 -23.52
C HIS A 303 14.65 -39.20 -24.16
N ILE A 304 15.76 -38.89 -23.49
CA ILE A 304 16.74 -37.88 -23.93
C ILE A 304 17.23 -38.11 -25.37
N ASP A 305 17.38 -39.37 -25.79
CA ASP A 305 17.81 -39.73 -27.15
C ASP A 305 16.81 -39.36 -28.24
N GLN A 306 15.53 -39.22 -27.88
CA GLN A 306 14.43 -38.84 -28.77
C GLN A 306 14.05 -37.36 -28.62
N ALA A 307 14.64 -36.67 -27.65
CA ALA A 307 14.33 -35.28 -27.34
C ALA A 307 15.05 -34.32 -28.29
N THR A 308 14.33 -33.29 -28.74
CA THR A 308 14.89 -32.15 -29.46
C THR A 308 15.88 -31.36 -28.60
N GLU A 309 16.75 -30.56 -29.21
CA GLU A 309 17.67 -29.68 -28.47
C GLU A 309 16.94 -28.76 -27.50
N ARG A 310 15.78 -28.23 -27.92
CA ARG A 310 14.92 -27.39 -27.09
C ARG A 310 14.39 -28.15 -25.86
N GLN A 311 13.90 -29.38 -26.06
CA GLN A 311 13.42 -30.21 -24.95
C GLN A 311 14.54 -30.55 -23.96
N ARG A 312 15.75 -30.85 -24.44
CA ARG A 312 16.92 -31.09 -23.58
C ARG A 312 17.29 -29.86 -22.76
N ARG A 313 17.31 -28.68 -23.40
CA ARG A 313 17.60 -27.39 -22.75
C ARG A 313 16.57 -27.03 -21.69
N ASP A 314 15.30 -27.30 -21.96
CA ASP A 314 14.18 -26.95 -21.07
C ASP A 314 13.91 -28.04 -20.01
N SER A 315 14.74 -29.08 -19.92
CA SER A 315 14.54 -30.25 -19.05
C SER A 315 13.21 -31.00 -19.30
N MET A 316 12.72 -30.97 -20.55
CA MET A 316 11.50 -31.62 -21.02
C MET A 316 11.79 -32.97 -21.69
N CYS A 317 12.65 -33.75 -21.04
CA CYS A 317 13.00 -35.13 -21.39
C CYS A 317 13.57 -35.83 -20.15
N TRP A 318 13.61 -37.17 -20.17
CA TRP A 318 14.20 -37.98 -19.10
C TRP A 318 15.29 -38.89 -19.62
N ARG A 319 16.27 -39.19 -18.77
CA ARG A 319 17.25 -40.26 -18.97
C ARG A 319 16.87 -41.47 -18.12
N ASP A 320 16.60 -41.23 -16.84
CA ASP A 320 16.16 -42.27 -15.90
C ASP A 320 14.63 -42.21 -15.72
N ALA A 321 13.99 -43.38 -15.62
CA ALA A 321 12.53 -43.49 -15.66
C ALA A 321 11.83 -42.90 -14.41
N ASP A 322 12.56 -42.73 -13.32
CA ASP A 322 12.12 -42.21 -12.03
C ASP A 322 12.35 -40.70 -11.87
N GLU A 323 12.97 -40.04 -12.85
CA GLU A 323 13.19 -38.60 -12.84
C GLU A 323 11.87 -37.84 -12.64
N LYS A 324 11.83 -37.02 -11.60
CA LYS A 324 10.68 -36.16 -11.29
C LYS A 324 10.59 -35.01 -12.28
N TYR A 325 9.36 -34.63 -12.61
CA TYR A 325 9.11 -33.44 -13.39
C TYR A 325 9.65 -32.21 -12.64
N ASN A 326 10.35 -31.34 -13.37
CA ASN A 326 11.08 -30.22 -12.78
C ASN A 326 12.00 -30.61 -11.61
N ASP A 327 12.55 -31.82 -11.64
CA ASP A 327 13.47 -32.33 -10.62
C ASP A 327 12.86 -32.34 -9.20
N GLY A 328 11.53 -32.43 -9.11
CA GLY A 328 10.78 -32.41 -7.84
C GLY A 328 10.64 -31.02 -7.22
N MET A 329 10.98 -29.97 -7.96
CA MET A 329 10.90 -28.58 -7.50
C MET A 329 9.59 -27.92 -7.88
N ALA A 330 9.20 -26.89 -7.13
CA ALA A 330 8.05 -26.05 -7.40
C ALA A 330 8.07 -25.47 -8.82
N PHE A 331 6.92 -25.45 -9.49
CA PHE A 331 6.73 -24.79 -10.78
C PHE A 331 5.30 -24.26 -10.93
N LYS A 332 5.11 -23.40 -11.92
CA LYS A 332 3.80 -23.10 -12.50
C LYS A 332 3.82 -23.42 -13.99
N ILE A 333 2.69 -23.87 -14.51
CA ILE A 333 2.52 -24.14 -15.94
C ILE A 333 1.26 -23.46 -16.45
N THR A 334 1.41 -22.65 -17.50
CA THR A 334 0.32 -21.83 -18.06
C THR A 334 -0.05 -22.29 -19.47
N CYS A 335 -1.35 -22.38 -19.75
CA CYS A 335 -1.96 -22.58 -21.06
C CYS A 335 -2.79 -21.34 -21.41
N ARG A 336 -2.58 -20.77 -22.61
CA ARG A 336 -3.22 -19.53 -23.08
C ARG A 336 -3.02 -19.33 -24.57
N ASP A 337 -3.96 -18.67 -25.23
CA ASP A 337 -3.88 -18.24 -26.62
C ASP A 337 -4.56 -16.87 -26.83
N GLU A 338 -4.89 -16.51 -28.08
CA GLU A 338 -5.58 -15.27 -28.44
C GLU A 338 -7.09 -15.25 -28.12
N ASN A 339 -7.71 -16.37 -27.70
CA ASN A 339 -9.13 -16.43 -27.37
C ASN A 339 -9.48 -15.75 -26.03
N GLY A 340 -8.48 -15.24 -25.31
CA GLY A 340 -8.70 -14.45 -24.10
C GLY A 340 -8.86 -15.26 -22.80
N VAL A 341 -8.53 -16.56 -22.83
CA VAL A 341 -8.57 -17.44 -21.66
C VAL A 341 -7.17 -17.90 -21.27
N ILE A 342 -6.84 -17.77 -19.97
CA ILE A 342 -5.56 -18.19 -19.40
C ILE A 342 -5.77 -19.15 -18.23
N VAL A 343 -5.14 -20.32 -18.29
CA VAL A 343 -5.25 -21.38 -17.27
C VAL A 343 -3.86 -21.69 -16.72
N THR A 344 -3.69 -21.57 -15.41
CA THR A 344 -2.41 -21.88 -14.74
C THR A 344 -2.58 -22.91 -13.64
N VAL A 345 -1.69 -23.90 -13.60
CA VAL A 345 -1.54 -24.84 -12.49
C VAL A 345 -0.27 -24.51 -11.71
N ILE A 346 -0.36 -24.42 -10.39
CA ILE A 346 0.75 -24.09 -9.49
C ILE A 346 1.09 -25.31 -8.62
N ALA A 347 2.31 -25.81 -8.71
CA ALA A 347 2.83 -26.96 -7.97
C ALA A 347 3.58 -26.53 -6.69
N ASP A 348 2.98 -25.63 -5.91
CA ASP A 348 3.44 -25.15 -4.60
C ASP A 348 2.29 -24.41 -3.90
N ASN A 349 2.37 -24.23 -2.58
CA ASN A 349 1.35 -23.53 -1.79
C ASN A 349 1.86 -22.23 -1.14
N TYR A 350 3.09 -21.78 -1.42
CA TYR A 350 3.56 -20.48 -0.95
C TYR A 350 2.73 -19.35 -1.57
N PHE A 351 2.16 -18.50 -0.71
CA PHE A 351 1.21 -17.44 -1.06
C PHE A 351 1.70 -16.49 -2.16
N GLY A 352 3.01 -16.24 -2.22
CA GLY A 352 3.61 -15.38 -3.23
C GLY A 352 3.39 -15.87 -4.67
N TYR A 353 3.24 -17.17 -4.92
CA TYR A 353 2.89 -17.67 -6.26
C TYR A 353 1.45 -17.30 -6.63
N CYS A 354 0.50 -17.39 -5.71
CA CYS A 354 -0.90 -17.01 -5.94
C CYS A 354 -1.00 -15.53 -6.31
N LYS A 355 -0.37 -14.65 -5.52
CA LYS A 355 -0.31 -13.20 -5.79
C LYS A 355 0.24 -12.91 -7.19
N LYS A 356 1.40 -13.49 -7.52
CA LYS A 356 2.09 -13.23 -8.79
C LYS A 356 1.42 -13.90 -9.98
N GLU A 357 0.56 -14.89 -9.76
CA GLU A 357 -0.25 -15.45 -10.83
C GLU A 357 -1.42 -14.54 -11.20
N VAL A 358 -2.11 -13.93 -10.22
CA VAL A 358 -3.07 -12.86 -10.52
C VAL A 358 -2.41 -11.74 -11.33
N LYS A 359 -1.21 -11.30 -10.93
CA LYS A 359 -0.40 -10.34 -11.70
C LYS A 359 -0.19 -10.79 -13.16
N THR A 360 0.19 -12.06 -13.35
CA THR A 360 0.45 -12.63 -14.68
C THR A 360 -0.81 -12.60 -15.56
N GLN A 361 -1.97 -12.93 -14.97
CA GLN A 361 -3.24 -12.96 -15.70
C GLN A 361 -3.77 -11.54 -16.00
N ILE A 362 -3.60 -10.57 -15.09
CA ILE A 362 -3.88 -9.15 -15.36
C ILE A 362 -3.01 -8.67 -16.53
N SER A 363 -1.72 -9.01 -16.53
CA SER A 363 -0.79 -8.64 -17.61
C SER A 363 -1.20 -9.22 -18.96
N TYR A 364 -1.62 -10.49 -18.98
CA TYR A 364 -2.19 -11.14 -20.17
C TYR A 364 -3.45 -10.41 -20.67
N SER A 365 -4.38 -10.09 -19.78
CA SER A 365 -5.61 -9.35 -20.11
C SER A 365 -5.32 -7.94 -20.66
N ALA A 366 -4.40 -7.19 -20.04
CA ALA A 366 -3.98 -5.88 -20.51
C ALA A 366 -3.34 -5.94 -21.92
N ASN A 367 -2.52 -6.95 -22.17
CA ASN A 367 -1.87 -7.16 -23.48
C ASN A 367 -2.88 -7.43 -24.61
N LEU A 368 -3.91 -8.23 -24.36
CA LEU A 368 -4.94 -8.52 -25.36
C LEU A 368 -5.96 -7.39 -25.53
N MET A 369 -6.32 -6.70 -24.43
CA MET A 369 -7.28 -5.59 -24.47
C MET A 369 -6.74 -4.37 -25.25
N GLY A 370 -5.45 -4.07 -25.06
CA GLY A 370 -4.82 -2.87 -25.59
C GLY A 370 -5.14 -1.59 -24.80
N ASN A 371 -4.30 -0.57 -24.97
CA ASN A 371 -4.37 0.73 -24.28
C ASN A 371 -4.37 0.66 -22.73
N ALA A 372 -4.02 -0.48 -22.15
CA ALA A 372 -3.77 -0.63 -20.72
C ALA A 372 -2.44 -1.37 -20.50
N GLU A 373 -1.80 -1.11 -19.36
CA GLU A 373 -0.56 -1.75 -18.97
C GLU A 373 -0.71 -2.34 -17.56
N GLU A 374 -0.19 -3.56 -17.37
CA GLU A 374 0.10 -4.10 -16.05
C GLU A 374 1.55 -3.81 -15.73
N GLU A 375 1.83 -3.24 -14.56
CA GLU A 375 3.16 -2.79 -14.20
C GLU A 375 3.61 -3.31 -12.84
N HIS A 376 4.89 -3.65 -12.75
CA HIS A 376 5.57 -3.83 -11.48
C HIS A 376 6.15 -2.49 -11.03
N ALA A 377 5.31 -1.68 -10.37
CA ALA A 377 5.60 -0.30 -10.07
C ALA A 377 5.13 0.10 -8.67
N GLY A 378 5.93 0.93 -8.00
CA GLY A 378 5.52 1.65 -6.80
C GLY A 378 5.20 3.09 -7.14
N GLY A 379 4.40 3.76 -6.32
CA GLY A 379 3.94 5.10 -6.68
C GLY A 379 3.18 5.81 -5.56
N THR A 380 3.16 7.13 -5.64
CA THR A 380 2.58 7.98 -4.60
C THR A 380 2.12 9.32 -5.15
N LEU A 381 1.07 9.88 -4.56
CA LEU A 381 0.73 11.29 -4.67
C LEU A 381 1.43 12.04 -3.52
N ALA A 382 2.40 12.88 -3.85
CA ALA A 382 3.20 13.63 -2.89
C ALA A 382 2.77 15.11 -2.86
N PHE A 383 2.40 15.60 -1.68
CA PHE A 383 2.07 16.99 -1.41
C PHE A 383 3.26 17.69 -0.75
N ILE A 384 3.67 18.83 -1.30
CA ILE A 384 4.80 19.58 -0.79
C ILE A 384 4.43 20.15 0.58
N ALA A 385 5.31 19.93 1.55
CA ALA A 385 5.14 20.42 2.91
C ALA A 385 6.25 21.39 3.31
N HIS A 386 5.90 22.37 4.13
CA HIS A 386 6.79 23.40 4.62
C HIS A 386 6.68 23.55 6.13
N ASN A 387 7.82 23.74 6.79
CA ASN A 387 7.85 24.23 8.17
C ASN A 387 7.74 25.75 8.14
N LEU A 388 6.58 26.27 8.54
CA LEU A 388 6.26 27.70 8.48
C LEU A 388 6.74 28.46 9.72
N GLY A 389 7.20 27.75 10.76
CA GLY A 389 7.65 28.36 12.01
C GLY A 389 6.49 28.68 12.94
N GLU A 390 6.45 29.90 13.47
CA GLU A 390 5.47 30.34 14.47
C GLU A 390 4.31 31.15 13.88
N GLU A 391 4.50 31.77 12.72
CA GLU A 391 3.48 32.59 12.07
C GLU A 391 3.44 32.38 10.56
N PHE A 392 2.25 32.46 9.97
CA PHE A 392 2.06 32.34 8.52
C PHE A 392 0.86 33.14 8.03
N GLN A 393 0.96 33.71 6.83
CA GLN A 393 -0.15 34.39 6.15
C GLN A 393 -0.42 33.75 4.78
N TRP A 394 -1.66 33.34 4.54
CA TRP A 394 -2.04 32.62 3.31
C TRP A 394 -1.90 33.46 2.05
N HIS A 395 -2.21 34.75 2.12
CA HIS A 395 -2.10 35.69 1.01
C HIS A 395 -0.68 35.80 0.41
N SER A 396 0.35 35.30 1.11
CA SER A 396 1.73 35.27 0.60
C SER A 396 1.90 34.45 -0.69
N ARG A 397 0.98 33.53 -1.01
CA ARG A 397 0.88 32.81 -2.28
C ARG A 397 -0.58 32.52 -2.65
N ARG A 398 -1.15 33.25 -3.60
CA ARG A 398 -2.43 32.88 -4.22
C ARG A 398 -2.19 31.84 -5.32
N TYR A 399 -2.52 30.57 -5.05
CA TYR A 399 -2.25 29.47 -5.99
C TYR A 399 -3.27 29.40 -7.15
N ASN A 400 -4.54 29.71 -6.90
CA ASN A 400 -5.62 29.59 -7.87
C ASN A 400 -6.51 30.86 -7.98
N GLY A 401 -6.17 31.93 -7.26
CA GLY A 401 -6.92 33.19 -7.25
C GLY A 401 -8.29 33.14 -6.57
N ARG A 402 -8.72 31.96 -6.05
CA ARG A 402 -10.01 31.76 -5.39
C ARG A 402 -10.09 32.49 -4.05
N THR A 403 -11.31 32.81 -3.66
CA THR A 403 -11.68 33.52 -2.42
C THR A 403 -12.64 32.71 -1.58
N PHE A 404 -12.82 33.09 -0.32
CA PHE A 404 -13.78 32.43 0.57
C PHE A 404 -15.23 32.55 0.05
N SER A 405 -15.55 33.66 -0.64
CA SER A 405 -16.84 33.85 -1.30
C SER A 405 -17.10 32.80 -2.39
N ASP A 406 -16.06 32.35 -3.10
CA ASP A 406 -16.20 31.29 -4.09
C ASP A 406 -16.61 29.98 -3.41
N LEU A 407 -16.00 29.65 -2.26
CA LEU A 407 -16.34 28.46 -1.48
C LEU A 407 -17.80 28.49 -0.98
N GLU A 408 -18.23 29.63 -0.45
CA GLU A 408 -19.61 29.82 0.02
C GLU A 408 -20.62 29.62 -1.12
N SER A 409 -20.28 30.05 -2.33
CA SER A 409 -21.17 29.92 -3.50
C SER A 409 -21.19 28.54 -4.15
N GLU A 410 -20.06 27.82 -4.15
CA GLU A 410 -19.89 26.57 -4.92
C GLU A 410 -19.97 25.31 -4.05
N TYR A 411 -19.73 25.41 -2.73
CA TYR A 411 -19.52 24.24 -1.86
C TYR A 411 -20.38 24.26 -0.58
N SER A 412 -21.47 25.03 -0.54
CA SER A 412 -22.39 25.11 0.62
C SER A 412 -23.06 23.78 0.98
N ASP A 413 -23.08 22.82 0.06
CA ASP A 413 -23.71 21.52 0.25
C ASP A 413 -23.01 20.66 1.31
N PHE A 414 -21.68 20.78 1.42
CA PHE A 414 -20.86 20.01 2.36
C PHE A 414 -20.00 20.87 3.30
N ILE A 415 -20.01 22.20 3.12
CA ILE A 415 -19.38 23.15 4.04
C ILE A 415 -20.46 23.88 4.84
N GLU A 416 -20.37 23.81 6.17
CA GLU A 416 -21.14 24.67 7.06
C GLU A 416 -20.46 26.03 7.17
N ILE A 417 -21.07 27.07 6.58
CA ILE A 417 -20.52 28.43 6.56
C ILE A 417 -20.98 29.20 7.80
N HIS A 418 -20.01 29.83 8.48
CA HIS A 418 -20.24 30.65 9.66
C HIS A 418 -20.26 32.16 9.33
N PRO A 419 -21.13 32.95 9.98
CA PRO A 419 -21.24 34.40 9.77
C PRO A 419 -19.92 35.17 9.95
N GLU A 420 -18.99 34.64 10.74
CA GLU A 420 -17.68 35.22 11.02
C GLU A 420 -16.70 35.11 9.83
N GLY A 421 -17.04 34.36 8.78
CA GLY A 421 -16.21 34.23 7.56
C GLY A 421 -15.24 33.06 7.58
N TYR A 422 -15.66 31.95 8.18
CA TYR A 422 -14.98 30.66 8.09
C TYR A 422 -16.03 29.58 7.84
N GLY A 423 -15.60 28.38 7.45
CA GLY A 423 -16.49 27.25 7.23
C GLY A 423 -15.95 25.98 7.90
N VAL A 424 -16.82 25.02 8.18
CA VAL A 424 -16.45 23.71 8.74
C VAL A 424 -16.95 22.62 7.80
N ASP A 425 -16.09 21.64 7.50
CA ASP A 425 -16.48 20.51 6.67
C ASP A 425 -17.46 19.59 7.43
N ARG A 426 -18.58 19.24 6.79
CA ARG A 426 -19.62 18.39 7.40
C ARG A 426 -19.21 16.93 7.53
N LEU A 427 -18.31 16.46 6.68
CA LEU A 427 -17.80 15.08 6.71
C LEU A 427 -16.58 14.97 7.61
N HIS A 428 -15.75 16.01 7.64
CA HIS A 428 -14.53 16.08 8.44
C HIS A 428 -14.56 17.29 9.37
N CYS A 429 -15.20 17.16 10.53
CA CYS A 429 -15.39 18.28 11.46
C CYS A 429 -14.10 18.95 11.96
N ASN A 430 -12.95 18.31 11.79
CA ASN A 430 -11.63 18.86 12.10
C ASN A 430 -10.99 19.63 10.93
N LEU A 431 -11.68 19.78 9.79
CA LEU A 431 -11.28 20.60 8.66
C LEU A 431 -12.05 21.93 8.68
N VAL A 432 -11.32 23.02 8.83
CA VAL A 432 -11.86 24.39 8.90
C VAL A 432 -11.37 25.20 7.70
N TYR A 433 -12.30 25.71 6.91
CA TYR A 433 -12.04 26.61 5.81
C TYR A 433 -11.90 28.04 6.31
N VAL A 434 -10.80 28.73 5.97
CA VAL A 434 -10.50 30.09 6.43
C VAL A 434 -10.33 31.03 5.25
N SER A 435 -10.48 32.34 5.49
CA SER A 435 -10.30 33.37 4.45
C SER A 435 -8.91 33.32 3.79
N GLU A 436 -8.81 33.72 2.52
CA GLU A 436 -7.54 33.76 1.78
C GLU A 436 -6.50 34.75 2.33
N ASP A 437 -6.94 35.74 3.13
CA ASP A 437 -6.09 36.72 3.82
C ASP A 437 -5.73 36.32 5.25
N ALA A 438 -6.16 35.15 5.71
CA ALA A 438 -5.96 34.70 7.07
C ALA A 438 -4.47 34.62 7.47
N ARG A 439 -4.23 34.77 8.78
CA ARG A 439 -2.93 34.68 9.43
C ARG A 439 -3.01 33.75 10.64
N ALA A 440 -2.14 32.73 10.66
CA ALA A 440 -1.94 31.85 11.80
C ALA A 440 -0.80 32.36 12.69
N SER A 441 -0.98 32.29 14.01
CA SER A 441 0.08 32.58 14.99
C SER A 441 0.06 31.59 16.16
N LEU A 442 1.21 30.96 16.44
CA LEU A 442 1.44 30.16 17.65
C LEU A 442 1.62 31.01 18.90
N LEU A 443 2.07 32.26 18.75
CA LEU A 443 2.26 33.18 19.87
C LEU A 443 0.92 33.54 20.50
N ASP A 444 -0.04 33.92 19.65
CA ASP A 444 -1.38 34.32 20.09
C ASP A 444 -2.35 33.13 20.15
N ARG A 445 -1.95 31.98 19.61
CA ARG A 445 -2.76 30.75 19.47
C ARG A 445 -4.07 31.02 18.73
N SER A 446 -4.01 31.76 17.63
CA SER A 446 -5.19 32.11 16.86
C SER A 446 -4.95 32.17 15.35
N ILE A 447 -6.05 32.02 14.60
CA ILE A 447 -6.15 32.34 13.18
C ILE A 447 -6.98 33.61 13.05
N ARG A 448 -6.45 34.64 12.37
CA ARG A 448 -7.09 35.96 12.21
C ARG A 448 -7.23 36.38 10.75
N TRP A 449 -8.31 37.09 10.41
CA TRP A 449 -8.55 37.64 9.07
C TRP A 449 -9.43 38.90 9.15
N MET A 450 -9.55 39.63 8.04
CA MET A 450 -10.46 40.77 7.94
C MET A 450 -11.78 40.36 7.30
N LYS A 451 -12.91 40.74 7.92
CA LYS A 451 -14.24 40.62 7.33
C LYS A 451 -15.04 41.89 7.62
N ASP A 452 -15.62 42.49 6.58
CA ASP A 452 -16.42 43.73 6.67
C ASP A 452 -15.71 44.87 7.42
N GLY A 453 -14.39 44.97 7.24
CA GLY A 453 -13.55 45.97 7.91
C GLY A 453 -13.27 45.70 9.39
N GLN A 454 -13.72 44.56 9.95
CA GLN A 454 -13.43 44.12 11.31
C GLN A 454 -12.48 42.91 11.30
N GLU A 455 -11.53 42.89 12.24
CA GLU A 455 -10.69 41.70 12.45
C GLU A 455 -11.54 40.62 13.14
N ARG A 456 -11.54 39.41 12.55
CA ARG A 456 -12.16 38.21 13.10
C ARG A 456 -11.06 37.23 13.50
N SER A 457 -11.35 36.37 14.47
CA SER A 457 -10.38 35.39 14.97
C SER A 457 -11.07 34.12 15.43
N ILE A 458 -10.42 32.98 15.23
CA ILE A 458 -10.74 31.69 15.86
C ILE A 458 -9.49 31.12 16.56
N PRO A 459 -9.66 30.22 17.55
CA PRO A 459 -8.53 29.53 18.17
C PRO A 459 -7.74 28.66 17.18
N LEU A 460 -6.43 28.58 17.39
CA LEU A 460 -5.56 27.61 16.71
C LEU A 460 -5.46 26.34 17.57
N GLU A 461 -6.00 25.24 17.07
CA GLU A 461 -6.13 23.97 17.78
C GLU A 461 -5.19 22.90 17.20
N GLN A 462 -4.88 21.88 18.01
CA GLN A 462 -3.89 20.86 17.67
C GLN A 462 -4.38 19.88 16.60
N ASP A 463 -5.63 19.41 16.72
CA ASP A 463 -6.17 18.34 15.88
C ASP A 463 -6.98 18.88 14.69
N THR A 464 -6.88 20.19 14.44
CA THR A 464 -7.64 20.93 13.42
C THR A 464 -6.74 21.31 12.25
N VAL A 465 -7.23 21.10 11.04
CA VAL A 465 -6.58 21.49 9.78
C VAL A 465 -7.29 22.72 9.22
N TYR A 466 -6.53 23.79 8.98
CA TYR A 466 -7.05 25.04 8.43
C TYR A 466 -6.72 25.14 6.95
N MET A 467 -7.71 25.33 6.09
CA MET A 467 -7.55 25.35 4.64
C MET A 467 -8.05 26.66 4.05
N ALA A 468 -7.24 27.32 3.22
CA ALA A 468 -7.71 28.45 2.43
C ALA A 468 -8.38 28.00 1.12
N PRO A 469 -9.12 28.87 0.41
CA PRO A 469 -9.75 28.56 -0.89
C PRO A 469 -8.81 28.06 -1.98
N SER A 470 -7.51 28.28 -1.80
CA SER A 470 -6.45 27.73 -2.65
C SER A 470 -6.20 26.23 -2.47
N GLY A 471 -6.82 25.59 -1.48
CA GLY A 471 -6.53 24.23 -1.04
C GLY A 471 -5.28 24.12 -0.15
N TYR A 472 -4.55 25.22 0.09
CA TYR A 472 -3.35 25.21 0.95
C TYR A 472 -3.75 25.03 2.42
N LYS A 473 -3.24 23.96 3.02
CA LYS A 473 -3.55 23.54 4.40
C LYS A 473 -2.49 24.01 5.37
N VAL A 474 -2.87 24.37 6.58
CA VAL A 474 -1.96 24.61 7.72
C VAL A 474 -2.50 23.88 8.95
N TYR A 475 -1.60 23.24 9.68
CA TYR A 475 -1.91 22.63 10.96
C TYR A 475 -0.73 22.79 11.92
N MET A 476 -0.98 22.62 13.22
CA MET A 476 0.06 22.71 14.25
C MET A 476 0.66 21.32 14.53
N GLU A 477 1.98 21.22 14.60
CA GLU A 477 2.70 19.96 14.84
C GLU A 477 3.78 20.13 15.91
N LYS A 478 3.90 19.16 16.82
CA LYS A 478 5.00 19.10 17.78
C LYS A 478 6.28 18.69 17.04
N HIS A 479 7.39 19.38 17.31
CA HIS A 479 8.67 19.05 16.72
C HIS A 479 9.12 17.64 17.17
N PRO A 480 9.53 16.75 16.25
CA PRO A 480 9.79 15.35 16.57
C PRO A 480 10.98 15.16 17.53
N CYS A 481 11.94 16.09 17.49
CA CYS A 481 13.18 16.00 18.27
C CYS A 481 13.39 17.18 19.24
N ALA A 482 12.38 18.02 19.48
CA ALA A 482 12.52 19.19 20.35
C ALA A 482 11.20 19.51 21.07
N PRO A 483 11.24 20.08 22.29
CA PRO A 483 10.03 20.45 23.04
C PRO A 483 9.44 21.78 22.52
N SER A 484 9.16 21.87 21.22
CA SER A 484 8.63 23.07 20.55
C SER A 484 7.52 22.69 19.57
N TRP A 485 6.64 23.63 19.27
CA TRP A 485 5.59 23.50 18.27
C TRP A 485 5.94 24.30 17.01
N ARG A 486 5.33 23.93 15.88
CA ARG A 486 5.50 24.60 14.60
C ARG A 486 4.23 24.50 13.77
N LEU A 487 4.03 25.47 12.88
CA LEU A 487 3.04 25.41 11.82
C LEU A 487 3.60 24.61 10.64
N ILE A 488 2.84 23.64 10.14
CA ILE A 488 3.13 22.89 8.92
C ILE A 488 2.15 23.32 7.84
N GLY A 489 2.69 23.82 6.73
CA GLY A 489 1.92 24.17 5.54
C GLY A 489 2.02 23.07 4.48
N VAL A 490 0.91 22.74 3.82
CA VAL A 490 0.85 21.70 2.79
C VAL A 490 0.15 22.24 1.54
N SER A 491 0.73 22.01 0.36
CA SER A 491 0.12 22.38 -0.91
C SER A 491 -1.22 21.65 -1.13
N GLY A 492 -2.20 22.34 -1.72
CA GLY A 492 -3.48 21.72 -2.11
C GLY A 492 -3.32 20.77 -3.30
N GLU A 493 -2.38 21.06 -4.19
CA GLU A 493 -2.04 20.22 -5.33
C GLU A 493 -0.83 19.33 -5.02
N GLY A 494 -0.91 18.07 -5.44
CA GLY A 494 0.15 17.07 -5.28
C GLY A 494 0.78 16.68 -6.61
N THR A 495 1.92 16.00 -6.53
CA THR A 495 2.60 15.40 -7.70
C THR A 495 2.48 13.89 -7.64
N VAL A 496 1.95 13.30 -8.72
CA VAL A 496 1.98 11.84 -8.89
C VAL A 496 3.40 11.43 -9.27
N CYS A 497 4.03 10.62 -8.42
CA CYS A 497 5.35 10.05 -8.63
C CYS A 497 5.20 8.56 -8.87
N HIS A 498 5.62 8.09 -10.04
CA HIS A 498 5.51 6.70 -10.49
C HIS A 498 6.92 6.10 -10.67
N LYS A 499 7.15 4.89 -10.14
CA LYS A 499 8.45 4.19 -10.14
C LYS A 499 8.30 2.76 -10.66
N PRO A 500 8.30 2.58 -12.00
CA PRO A 500 8.16 1.28 -12.64
C PRO A 500 9.49 0.53 -12.74
N CYS A 501 9.43 -0.72 -13.22
CA CYS A 501 10.56 -1.52 -13.71
C CYS A 501 11.78 -1.57 -12.76
N THR A 502 11.54 -1.55 -11.45
CA THR A 502 12.59 -1.49 -10.44
C THR A 502 12.95 -2.90 -9.96
N VAL A 503 14.20 -3.31 -10.15
CA VAL A 503 14.72 -4.60 -9.66
C VAL A 503 14.67 -4.68 -8.13
N SER A 504 14.66 -5.90 -7.59
CA SER A 504 14.77 -6.12 -6.14
C SER A 504 16.02 -5.43 -5.58
N GLY A 505 15.87 -4.71 -4.46
CA GLY A 505 16.92 -3.84 -3.90
C GLY A 505 16.99 -2.43 -4.50
N GLY A 506 16.33 -2.16 -5.63
CA GLY A 506 16.24 -0.82 -6.24
C GLY A 506 15.28 0.15 -5.53
N GLY A 507 14.63 -0.31 -4.45
CA GLY A 507 13.78 0.50 -3.59
C GLY A 507 12.47 0.95 -4.24
N LYS A 508 11.74 0.04 -4.91
CA LYS A 508 10.42 0.32 -5.50
C LYS A 508 9.47 1.00 -4.51
N SER A 509 9.26 0.36 -3.36
CA SER A 509 8.32 0.82 -2.33
C SER A 509 8.83 2.01 -1.51
N GLU A 510 10.13 2.33 -1.58
CA GLU A 510 10.71 3.51 -0.92
C GLU A 510 10.07 4.82 -1.40
N ILE A 511 9.49 4.84 -2.60
CA ILE A 511 8.82 6.02 -3.14
C ILE A 511 7.61 6.46 -2.30
N SER A 512 6.90 5.53 -1.67
CA SER A 512 5.72 5.82 -0.82
C SER A 512 6.05 5.85 0.69
N LYS A 513 7.16 5.25 1.14
CA LYS A 513 7.57 5.22 2.56
C LYS A 513 7.80 6.60 3.19
N SER A 514 7.46 6.75 4.47
CA SER A 514 7.66 8.00 5.21
C SER A 514 9.14 8.42 5.27
N LEU A 515 9.45 9.65 4.85
CA LEU A 515 10.79 10.23 5.03
C LEU A 515 11.04 10.63 6.51
N ARG A 516 9.97 10.86 7.28
CA ARG A 516 10.05 11.40 8.66
C ARG A 516 10.85 10.48 9.57
N ASP A 517 10.77 9.18 9.37
CA ASP A 517 11.44 8.18 10.21
C ASP A 517 12.96 8.14 9.99
N TYR A 518 13.44 8.67 8.87
CA TYR A 518 14.87 8.78 8.54
C TYR A 518 15.46 10.16 8.86
N MET A 519 14.62 11.12 9.27
CA MET A 519 15.07 12.46 9.67
C MET A 519 15.57 12.45 11.11
N GLN A 520 16.79 12.95 11.33
CA GLN A 520 17.44 12.94 12.64
C GLN A 520 17.56 14.35 13.21
N GLY A 521 17.31 14.48 14.51
CA GLY A 521 17.59 15.71 15.25
C GLY A 521 19.06 15.80 15.63
N GLY A 522 19.67 16.97 15.44
CA GLY A 522 21.06 17.22 15.83
C GLY A 522 21.29 18.70 16.19
N PRO A 523 22.46 19.05 16.75
CA PRO A 523 22.78 20.41 17.14
C PRO A 523 22.92 21.33 15.91
N ILE A 524 22.87 22.64 16.13
CA ILE A 524 23.36 23.63 15.16
C ILE A 524 24.81 23.94 15.52
N PHE A 525 25.73 23.72 14.59
CA PHE A 525 27.16 23.81 14.86
C PHE A 525 27.67 25.24 14.82
N VAL A 526 28.56 25.56 15.77
CA VAL A 526 29.36 26.78 15.85
C VAL A 526 30.83 26.37 15.82
N ALA A 527 31.62 27.00 14.97
CA ALA A 527 33.06 26.73 14.90
C ALA A 527 33.77 27.56 15.97
N ASP A 528 33.61 28.88 15.92
CA ASP A 528 34.13 29.84 16.88
C ASP A 528 33.08 30.94 17.08
N MET A 529 32.57 31.08 18.31
CA MET A 529 31.39 31.91 18.57
C MET A 529 31.61 33.38 18.20
N GLU A 530 32.73 33.98 18.59
CA GLU A 530 33.00 35.39 18.35
C GLU A 530 33.15 35.68 16.85
N SER A 531 34.02 34.94 16.17
CA SER A 531 34.25 35.07 14.72
C SER A 531 33.00 34.78 13.90
N ASP A 532 32.25 33.73 14.25
CA ASP A 532 31.02 33.37 13.53
C ASP A 532 29.95 34.46 13.73
N PHE A 533 29.82 35.03 14.94
CA PHE A 533 28.86 36.10 15.21
C PHE A 533 29.22 37.41 14.49
N ASP A 534 30.51 37.71 14.35
CA ASP A 534 31.01 38.85 13.57
C ASP A 534 30.68 38.73 12.09
N GLN A 535 30.90 37.55 11.51
CA GLN A 535 30.50 37.28 10.13
C GLN A 535 28.98 37.34 9.93
N LEU A 536 28.19 36.82 10.88
CA LEU A 536 26.73 36.91 10.84
C LEU A 536 26.22 38.35 10.91
N GLN A 537 26.88 39.21 11.71
CA GLN A 537 26.52 40.61 11.77
C GLN A 537 26.73 41.30 10.42
N ILE A 538 27.84 41.01 9.72
CA ILE A 538 28.09 41.51 8.36
C ILE A 538 26.96 41.06 7.41
N ILE A 539 26.55 39.80 7.48
CA ILE A 539 25.44 39.27 6.67
C ILE A 539 24.13 40.02 7.00
N PHE A 540 23.82 40.24 8.27
CA PHE A 540 22.56 40.85 8.67
C PHE A 540 22.45 42.35 8.35
N ASP A 541 23.57 43.07 8.37
CA ASP A 541 23.64 44.50 8.11
C ASP A 541 23.95 44.89 6.66
N ARG A 542 24.41 43.96 5.82
CA ARG A 542 24.67 44.21 4.40
C ARG A 542 23.43 44.77 3.70
N ASP A 543 23.59 45.81 2.89
CA ASP A 543 22.55 46.22 1.93
C ASP A 543 22.57 45.29 0.73
N TYR A 544 21.44 44.66 0.42
CA TYR A 544 21.27 43.69 -0.66
C TYR A 544 20.68 44.28 -1.96
N SER A 545 20.59 45.60 -2.08
CA SER A 545 20.01 46.28 -3.25
C SER A 545 20.77 46.03 -4.56
N ASP A 546 22.08 45.77 -4.47
CA ASP A 546 23.03 45.53 -5.56
C ASP A 546 22.98 44.11 -6.15
N ARG A 547 22.23 43.19 -5.54
CA ARG A 547 22.28 41.77 -5.91
C ARG A 547 21.71 41.46 -7.30
N TRP A 548 20.81 42.26 -7.83
CA TRP A 548 20.05 41.91 -9.04
C TRP A 548 20.81 42.29 -10.30
N LYS A 549 20.76 41.42 -11.32
CA LYS A 549 21.20 41.82 -12.66
C LYS A 549 20.34 42.98 -13.20
N PRO A 550 20.90 43.88 -14.03
CA PRO A 550 20.14 45.00 -14.59
C PRO A 550 18.88 44.60 -15.36
N ASP A 551 18.89 43.44 -15.99
CA ASP A 551 17.84 42.86 -16.84
C ASP A 551 16.93 41.84 -16.12
N SER A 552 17.14 41.61 -14.82
CA SER A 552 16.34 40.67 -14.04
C SER A 552 14.88 41.12 -13.97
N LYS A 553 13.96 40.22 -14.38
CA LYS A 553 12.51 40.45 -14.30
C LYS A 553 11.98 40.44 -12.86
N GLU A 554 12.76 39.89 -11.93
CA GLU A 554 12.43 39.76 -10.52
C GLU A 554 12.91 40.97 -9.68
N LYS A 555 13.63 41.92 -10.29
CA LYS A 555 14.18 43.09 -9.61
C LYS A 555 13.05 44.01 -9.10
N PRO A 556 12.92 44.22 -7.78
CA PRO A 556 11.93 45.14 -7.24
C PRO A 556 12.27 46.59 -7.58
N ASN A 557 11.24 47.44 -7.69
CA ASN A 557 11.46 48.88 -7.74
C ASN A 557 11.78 49.43 -6.34
N TYR A 558 13.07 49.64 -6.07
CA TYR A 558 13.55 50.12 -4.78
C TYR A 558 13.13 51.57 -4.46
N SER A 559 12.69 52.35 -5.44
CA SER A 559 12.12 53.69 -5.18
C SER A 559 10.71 53.61 -4.56
N GLN A 560 10.01 52.49 -4.73
CA GLN A 560 8.68 52.25 -4.16
C GLN A 560 8.74 51.41 -2.89
N ARG A 561 9.72 50.51 -2.79
CA ARG A 561 9.91 49.65 -1.61
C ARG A 561 11.40 49.44 -1.33
N PRO A 562 11.97 50.01 -0.25
CA PRO A 562 13.37 49.84 0.06
C PRO A 562 13.73 48.37 0.33
N SER A 563 15.00 48.01 0.13
CA SER A 563 15.49 46.66 0.42
C SER A 563 15.40 46.39 1.93
N ARG A 564 14.63 45.37 2.31
CA ARG A 564 14.48 44.95 3.71
C ARG A 564 15.77 44.32 4.22
N LYS A 565 16.14 44.58 5.48
CA LYS A 565 17.24 43.89 6.16
C LYS A 565 16.92 42.40 6.35
N VAL A 566 17.92 41.59 6.72
CA VAL A 566 17.71 40.15 6.94
C VAL A 566 16.75 39.88 8.09
N LEU A 567 16.96 40.53 9.24
CA LEU A 567 16.18 40.31 10.46
C LEU A 567 14.83 41.06 10.52
N ASP A 568 14.49 41.81 9.46
CA ASP A 568 13.23 42.56 9.37
C ASP A 568 11.99 41.65 9.58
N PRO A 569 11.07 41.96 10.51
CA PRO A 569 9.89 41.13 10.81
C PRO A 569 8.99 40.85 9.60
N GLU A 570 8.90 41.77 8.63
CA GLU A 570 8.10 41.56 7.42
C GLU A 570 8.78 40.61 6.42
N ARG A 571 10.06 40.30 6.63
CA ARG A 571 10.84 39.40 5.78
C ARG A 571 10.72 37.96 6.28
N SER A 572 10.05 37.10 5.50
CA SER A 572 9.90 35.69 5.85
C SER A 572 11.23 34.93 5.80
N LEU A 573 11.33 33.85 6.58
CA LEU A 573 12.48 32.95 6.59
C LEU A 573 12.81 32.40 5.20
N GLY A 574 11.79 31.95 4.45
CA GLY A 574 11.98 31.45 3.08
C GLY A 574 12.57 32.51 2.14
N SER A 575 12.23 33.79 2.32
CA SER A 575 12.81 34.88 1.52
C SER A 575 14.26 35.21 1.89
N VAL A 576 14.68 34.95 3.14
CA VAL A 576 16.07 35.04 3.58
C VAL A 576 16.88 33.87 3.00
N ILE A 577 16.31 32.67 2.98
CA ILE A 577 16.92 31.51 2.29
C ILE A 577 17.11 31.84 0.80
N LYS A 578 16.09 32.36 0.10
CA LYS A 578 16.20 32.80 -1.31
C LYS A 578 17.31 33.85 -1.48
N LEU A 579 17.40 34.84 -0.59
CA LEU A 579 18.42 35.90 -0.63
C LEU A 579 19.84 35.35 -0.55
N LEU A 580 20.04 34.36 0.33
CA LEU A 580 21.33 33.77 0.65
C LEU A 580 21.61 32.49 -0.16
N THR A 581 20.88 32.27 -1.26
CA THR A 581 21.11 31.15 -2.19
C THR A 581 21.49 31.71 -3.56
N PRO A 582 22.57 31.24 -4.20
CA PRO A 582 22.95 31.68 -5.53
C PRO A 582 21.80 31.56 -6.56
N SER A 583 21.68 32.54 -7.45
CA SER A 583 20.60 32.59 -8.45
C SER A 583 21.07 33.19 -9.77
N ASN A 584 20.48 32.72 -10.88
CA ASN A 584 20.74 33.25 -12.22
C ASN A 584 20.27 34.72 -12.38
N GLU A 585 19.34 35.16 -11.54
CA GLU A 585 18.83 36.53 -11.47
C GLU A 585 19.79 37.49 -10.74
N TYR A 586 20.77 36.95 -10.01
CA TYR A 586 21.73 37.72 -9.24
C TYR A 586 23.00 38.02 -10.04
N THR A 587 23.66 39.14 -9.73
CA THR A 587 24.95 39.51 -10.30
C THR A 587 26.01 38.45 -9.97
N ASP A 588 26.97 38.25 -10.87
CA ASP A 588 28.02 37.25 -10.68
C ASP A 588 28.86 37.57 -9.43
N ALA A 589 29.16 38.86 -9.20
CA ALA A 589 29.84 39.33 -7.99
C ALA A 589 29.09 38.95 -6.69
N TYR A 590 27.76 39.05 -6.68
CA TYR A 590 26.97 38.66 -5.51
C TYR A 590 26.96 37.14 -5.31
N ASN A 591 26.82 36.37 -6.39
CA ASN A 591 26.90 34.91 -6.33
C ASN A 591 28.28 34.42 -5.87
N ASP A 592 29.35 35.08 -6.28
CA ASP A 592 30.72 34.75 -5.84
C ASP A 592 30.92 35.11 -4.37
N TRP A 593 30.38 36.24 -3.90
CA TRP A 593 30.37 36.56 -2.48
C TRP A 593 29.63 35.48 -1.66
N LEU A 594 28.46 35.02 -2.10
CA LEU A 594 27.74 33.93 -1.41
C LEU A 594 28.60 32.65 -1.28
N LYS A 595 29.40 32.30 -2.30
CA LYS A 595 30.28 31.12 -2.24
C LYS A 595 31.40 31.26 -1.20
N THR A 596 31.73 32.48 -0.78
CA THR A 596 32.74 32.70 0.27
C THR A 596 32.22 32.43 1.67
N ILE A 597 30.90 32.42 1.87
CA ILE A 597 30.28 32.23 3.19
C ILE A 597 30.37 30.74 3.59
N PRO A 598 30.98 30.39 4.74
CA PRO A 598 31.00 29.04 5.26
C PRO A 598 29.61 28.42 5.45
N SER A 599 29.49 27.12 5.20
CA SER A 599 28.19 26.43 5.19
C SER A 599 27.46 26.45 6.54
N HIS A 600 28.19 26.41 7.66
CA HIS A 600 27.60 26.44 9.00
C HIS A 600 26.98 27.81 9.33
N LEU A 601 27.51 28.91 8.80
CA LEU A 601 26.95 30.24 9.01
C LEU A 601 25.55 30.39 8.39
N TYR A 602 25.26 29.72 7.27
CA TYR A 602 23.89 29.70 6.74
C TYR A 602 22.91 29.07 7.73
N ALA A 603 23.30 27.96 8.36
CA ALA A 603 22.46 27.30 9.36
C ALA A 603 22.20 28.22 10.57
N MET A 604 23.22 28.94 11.04
CA MET A 604 23.11 29.93 12.11
C MET A 604 22.24 31.12 11.70
N ALA A 605 22.47 31.69 10.51
CA ALA A 605 21.70 32.83 10.00
C ALA A 605 20.20 32.52 9.93
N PHE A 606 19.84 31.34 9.43
CA PHE A 606 18.44 30.92 9.30
C PHE A 606 17.78 30.62 10.65
N ILE A 607 18.50 30.02 11.60
CA ILE A 607 17.92 29.75 12.92
C ILE A 607 17.78 31.04 13.73
N ILE A 608 18.75 31.95 13.67
CA ILE A 608 18.65 33.27 14.30
C ILE A 608 17.49 34.05 13.72
N LYS A 609 17.35 34.08 12.39
CA LYS A 609 16.19 34.72 11.73
C LYS A 609 14.86 34.15 12.21
N ARG A 610 14.78 32.84 12.44
CA ARG A 610 13.55 32.19 12.90
C ARG A 610 13.12 32.64 14.29
N PHE A 611 14.07 32.80 15.21
CA PHE A 611 13.78 33.16 16.61
C PHE A 611 13.82 34.66 16.88
N CYS A 612 14.37 35.46 15.97
CA CYS A 612 14.49 36.91 16.13
C CYS A 612 13.13 37.57 16.31
N LYS A 613 12.96 38.27 17.42
CA LYS A 613 11.72 38.98 17.75
C LYS A 613 11.84 40.49 17.56
N PRO A 614 10.76 41.19 17.19
CA PRO A 614 10.78 42.65 17.00
C PRO A 614 11.26 43.42 18.23
N GLU A 615 10.99 42.92 19.43
CA GLU A 615 11.31 43.59 20.70
C GLU A 615 12.82 43.68 20.95
N TRP A 616 13.62 42.83 20.30
CA TRP A 616 15.07 42.79 20.48
C TRP A 616 15.78 43.95 19.78
N LYS A 617 15.08 44.70 18.90
CA LYS A 617 15.63 45.89 18.19
C LYS A 617 16.99 45.64 17.51
N GLY A 618 17.25 44.40 17.08
CA GLY A 618 18.51 43.99 16.45
C GLY A 618 19.59 43.46 17.40
N HIS A 619 19.37 43.46 18.72
CA HIS A 619 20.29 42.90 19.73
C HIS A 619 20.20 41.36 19.84
N TRP A 620 20.29 40.67 18.71
CA TRP A 620 20.14 39.22 18.68
C TRP A 620 21.27 38.48 19.43
N ARG A 621 22.50 39.02 19.44
CA ARG A 621 23.67 38.36 20.04
C ARG A 621 23.52 38.00 21.51
N GLU A 622 22.78 38.80 22.27
CA GLU A 622 22.56 38.60 23.72
C GLU A 622 21.74 37.33 24.02
N HIS A 623 21.00 36.84 23.02
CA HIS A 623 20.11 35.69 23.14
C HIS A 623 20.72 34.39 22.62
N PHE A 624 21.86 34.43 21.94
CA PHE A 624 22.51 33.24 21.40
C PHE A 624 23.89 33.06 22.00
N GLY A 625 24.27 31.82 22.25
CA GLY A 625 25.59 31.50 22.78
C GLY A 625 25.88 30.02 22.73
N VAL A 626 26.97 29.61 23.39
CA VAL A 626 27.39 28.22 23.55
C VAL A 626 27.66 27.94 25.02
N ASP A 627 27.58 26.68 25.43
CA ASP A 627 28.01 26.29 26.78
C ASP A 627 29.52 26.45 26.94
N ILE A 628 29.97 26.67 28.17
CA ILE A 628 31.37 26.42 28.55
C ILE A 628 31.47 24.97 29.02
N VAL A 629 32.16 24.13 28.23
CA VAL A 629 32.33 22.70 28.50
C VAL A 629 33.79 22.46 28.87
N ASN A 630 34.05 22.05 30.12
CA ASN A 630 35.39 21.83 30.66
C ASN A 630 36.34 23.05 30.56
N GLY A 631 35.79 24.27 30.54
CA GLY A 631 36.55 25.52 30.44
C GLY A 631 36.66 26.08 29.03
N ASP A 632 36.28 25.31 27.99
CA ASP A 632 36.30 25.74 26.60
C ASP A 632 34.89 26.06 26.08
N HIS A 633 34.81 26.94 25.09
CA HIS A 633 33.55 27.18 24.37
C HIS A 633 33.09 25.91 23.63
N GLY A 634 31.84 25.51 23.85
CA GLY A 634 31.21 24.40 23.15
C GLY A 634 30.87 24.75 21.70
N HIS A 635 30.48 23.72 20.94
CA HIS A 635 30.19 23.82 19.50
C HIS A 635 28.70 23.70 19.16
N GLU A 636 27.81 23.75 20.17
CA GLU A 636 26.35 23.68 20.00
C GLU A 636 25.74 25.06 20.24
N LEU A 637 25.16 25.67 19.20
CA LEU A 637 24.45 26.95 19.33
C LEU A 637 23.20 26.78 20.20
N LYS A 638 23.05 27.68 21.17
CA LYS A 638 21.90 27.77 22.06
C LYS A 638 21.16 29.09 21.88
N PHE A 639 19.89 29.08 22.25
CA PHE A 639 19.02 30.25 22.35
C PHE A 639 18.52 30.36 23.80
N ASP A 640 18.85 31.43 24.52
CA ASP A 640 18.52 31.63 25.94
C ASP A 640 18.80 30.36 26.80
N ASN A 641 20.01 29.79 26.66
CA ASN A 641 20.46 28.53 27.27
C ASN A 641 19.71 27.25 26.86
N ARG A 642 18.73 27.35 25.95
CA ARG A 642 18.02 26.21 25.37
C ARG A 642 18.77 25.68 24.15
N LYS A 643 18.86 24.35 24.06
CA LYS A 643 19.41 23.65 22.89
C LYS A 643 18.57 23.90 21.64
N LEU A 644 19.23 24.24 20.54
CA LEU A 644 18.62 24.35 19.22
C LEU A 644 18.80 23.04 18.46
N VAL A 645 17.70 22.57 17.85
CA VAL A 645 17.69 21.30 17.12
C VAL A 645 17.48 21.58 15.63
N GLY A 646 18.47 21.19 14.83
CA GLY A 646 18.36 21.08 13.38
C GLY A 646 17.89 19.68 12.98
N MET A 647 17.23 19.59 11.83
CA MET A 647 16.91 18.30 11.20
C MET A 647 17.96 17.95 10.16
N TYR A 648 18.36 16.68 10.10
CA TYR A 648 19.39 16.15 9.23
C TYR A 648 18.91 14.90 8.49
N LEU A 649 19.45 14.66 7.30
CA LEU A 649 19.34 13.37 6.60
C LEU A 649 20.72 12.80 6.34
N ARG A 650 20.82 11.47 6.43
CA ARG A 650 22.00 10.73 6.00
C ARG A 650 21.95 10.57 4.47
N ILE A 651 23.02 10.96 3.79
CA ILE A 651 23.18 10.77 2.33
C ILE A 651 24.42 9.92 2.10
N GLY A 652 24.23 8.60 2.23
CA GLY A 652 25.29 7.61 2.08
C GLY A 652 26.29 7.58 3.23
N LEU A 653 27.35 6.81 3.01
CA LEU A 653 28.49 6.67 3.90
C LEU A 653 29.74 7.23 3.21
N ASP A 654 30.76 7.61 3.99
CA ASP A 654 32.08 7.91 3.45
C ASP A 654 32.92 6.62 3.24
N LEU A 655 34.15 6.77 2.75
CA LEU A 655 35.06 5.66 2.48
C LEU A 655 35.44 4.84 3.72
N HIS A 656 35.18 5.36 4.92
CA HIS A 656 35.46 4.70 6.20
C HIS A 656 34.19 4.19 6.88
N GLY A 657 33.03 4.22 6.20
CA GLY A 657 31.75 3.77 6.74
C GLY A 657 31.09 4.78 7.68
N ARG A 658 31.59 6.02 7.79
CA ARG A 658 31.00 7.07 8.64
C ARG A 658 29.80 7.70 7.93
N TRP A 659 28.83 8.14 8.71
CA TRP A 659 27.61 8.76 8.18
C TRP A 659 27.90 10.14 7.58
N ARG A 660 27.38 10.38 6.37
CA ARG A 660 27.39 11.70 5.75
C ARG A 660 26.07 12.40 6.04
N MET A 661 26.08 13.25 7.05
CA MET A 661 24.87 13.96 7.52
C MET A 661 24.76 15.34 6.88
N TYR A 662 23.57 15.65 6.36
CA TYR A 662 23.27 16.93 5.72
C TYR A 662 22.12 17.61 6.41
N LYS A 663 22.32 18.86 6.82
CA LYS A 663 21.28 19.68 7.45
C LYS A 663 20.19 19.97 6.43
N LEU A 664 18.94 19.68 6.79
CA LEU A 664 17.78 20.09 6.04
C LEU A 664 17.54 21.59 6.21
N ARG A 665 16.93 22.19 5.17
CA ARG A 665 16.50 23.60 5.23
C ARG A 665 15.58 23.83 6.42
N GLN A 666 15.66 25.03 6.98
CA GLN A 666 14.90 25.36 8.18
C GLN A 666 13.37 25.36 7.96
N ASP A 667 12.95 25.62 6.71
CA ASP A 667 11.57 25.62 6.24
C ASP A 667 11.13 24.32 5.55
N PHE A 668 11.97 23.27 5.59
CA PHE A 668 11.61 21.96 5.04
C PHE A 668 10.73 21.18 6.02
N ALA A 669 9.67 20.58 5.50
CA ALA A 669 8.96 19.48 6.14
C ALA A 669 8.83 18.33 5.13
N ALA A 670 8.83 17.09 5.62
CA ALA A 670 8.64 15.93 4.75
C ALA A 670 7.27 16.00 4.06
N ALA A 671 7.26 15.79 2.74
CA ALA A 671 6.03 15.74 1.95
C ALA A 671 5.02 14.76 2.56
N LEU A 672 3.74 15.12 2.52
CA LEU A 672 2.67 14.18 2.83
C LEU A 672 2.46 13.30 1.60
N LYS A 673 2.35 11.99 1.81
CA LYS A 673 2.30 11.02 0.73
C LYS A 673 1.08 10.13 0.89
N ILE A 674 0.35 9.97 -0.20
CA ILE A 674 -0.69 8.97 -0.35
C ILE A 674 -0.14 7.91 -1.30
N GLN A 675 -0.07 6.66 -0.86
CA GLN A 675 0.37 5.57 -1.72
C GLN A 675 -0.68 5.32 -2.80
N LEU A 676 -0.25 5.31 -4.06
CA LEU A 676 -1.12 5.02 -5.21
C LEU A 676 -0.85 3.66 -5.83
N GLU A 677 0.37 3.14 -5.64
CA GLU A 677 0.85 1.90 -6.23
C GLU A 677 1.87 1.24 -5.28
N ASP A 678 2.04 -0.07 -5.40
CA ASP A 678 3.14 -0.77 -4.73
C ASP A 678 3.75 -1.84 -5.63
N ASP A 679 3.02 -2.88 -6.03
CA ASP A 679 3.60 -4.06 -6.68
C ASP A 679 2.84 -4.56 -7.92
N ILE A 680 1.50 -4.45 -7.94
CA ILE A 680 0.65 -4.76 -9.09
C ILE A 680 -0.16 -3.50 -9.44
N THR A 681 0.23 -2.82 -10.51
CA THR A 681 -0.42 -1.59 -10.99
C THR A 681 -1.14 -1.86 -12.31
N ALA A 682 -2.36 -1.34 -12.44
CA ALA A 682 -3.04 -1.14 -13.72
C ALA A 682 -2.89 0.31 -14.16
N SER A 683 -2.61 0.55 -15.45
CA SER A 683 -2.51 1.91 -15.98
C SER A 683 -3.11 2.06 -17.37
N VAL A 684 -3.44 3.31 -17.72
CA VAL A 684 -4.02 3.71 -19.02
C VAL A 684 -3.39 5.03 -19.46
N VAL A 685 -3.19 5.18 -20.77
CA VAL A 685 -2.67 6.41 -21.37
C VAL A 685 -3.79 7.17 -22.06
N VAL A 686 -3.96 8.44 -21.69
CA VAL A 686 -5.05 9.29 -22.16
C VAL A 686 -4.50 10.51 -22.89
N PRO A 687 -4.89 10.74 -24.16
CA PRO A 687 -4.50 11.94 -24.89
C PRO A 687 -5.02 13.23 -24.22
N HIS A 688 -4.24 14.30 -24.24
CA HIS A 688 -4.60 15.61 -23.67
C HIS A 688 -6.02 16.07 -24.07
N ARG A 689 -6.44 15.86 -25.32
CA ARG A 689 -7.74 16.30 -25.86
C ARG A 689 -8.99 15.76 -25.12
N PHE A 690 -8.85 14.70 -24.33
CA PHE A 690 -9.94 14.14 -23.53
C PHE A 690 -9.96 14.66 -22.08
N LEU A 691 -8.90 15.36 -21.67
CA LEU A 691 -8.74 15.85 -20.31
C LEU A 691 -9.22 17.29 -20.22
N LYS A 692 -9.89 17.61 -19.12
CA LYS A 692 -10.36 18.96 -18.79
C LYS A 692 -9.76 19.39 -17.45
N HIS A 693 -9.70 20.71 -17.23
CA HIS A 693 -9.25 21.29 -15.95
C HIS A 693 -7.84 20.87 -15.53
N LEU A 694 -6.94 20.65 -16.49
CA LEU A 694 -5.54 20.40 -16.21
C LEU A 694 -4.89 21.62 -15.55
N HIS A 695 -3.91 21.37 -14.69
CA HIS A 695 -3.07 22.43 -14.11
C HIS A 695 -2.45 23.28 -15.24
N PRO A 696 -2.30 24.61 -15.10
CA PRO A 696 -1.85 25.48 -16.19
C PRO A 696 -0.53 25.07 -16.86
N PHE A 697 0.38 24.44 -16.12
CA PHE A 697 1.62 23.89 -16.67
C PHE A 697 1.37 22.70 -17.62
N ASP A 698 0.43 21.81 -17.27
CA ASP A 698 0.08 20.64 -18.08
C ASP A 698 -0.88 20.99 -19.22
N ALA A 699 -1.73 22.00 -19.03
CA ALA A 699 -2.62 22.54 -20.07
C ALA A 699 -1.86 23.11 -21.29
N GLN A 700 -0.58 23.47 -21.11
CA GLN A 700 0.30 23.91 -22.19
C GLN A 700 0.86 22.74 -23.03
N ARG A 701 0.72 21.50 -22.56
CA ARG A 701 1.26 20.28 -23.20
C ARG A 701 0.23 19.64 -24.12
N ILE A 702 -0.27 20.40 -25.09
CA ILE A 702 -1.40 20.01 -25.95
C ILE A 702 -1.14 18.73 -26.78
N ASP A 703 0.11 18.43 -27.12
CA ASP A 703 0.51 17.25 -27.90
C ASP A 703 0.88 16.04 -27.02
N ALA A 704 0.75 16.16 -25.69
CA ALA A 704 1.10 15.09 -24.76
C ALA A 704 -0.05 14.10 -24.52
N SER A 705 0.32 12.93 -24.01
CA SER A 705 -0.60 12.01 -23.33
C SER A 705 -0.22 11.88 -21.86
N PHE A 706 -1.21 11.60 -21.03
CA PHE A 706 -1.06 11.49 -19.59
C PHE A 706 -1.36 10.06 -19.15
N LYS A 707 -0.55 9.54 -18.24
CA LYS A 707 -0.69 8.20 -17.69
C LYS A 707 -1.46 8.26 -16.38
N PHE A 708 -2.50 7.45 -16.26
CA PHE A 708 -3.26 7.26 -15.04
C PHE A 708 -2.97 5.87 -14.51
N VAL A 709 -2.81 5.75 -13.20
CA VAL A 709 -2.36 4.54 -12.51
C VAL A 709 -3.31 4.21 -11.37
N ALA A 710 -3.51 2.92 -11.11
CA ALA A 710 -4.22 2.45 -9.93
C ALA A 710 -3.62 1.14 -9.44
N ASN A 711 -3.52 0.99 -8.12
CA ASN A 711 -3.15 -0.26 -7.49
C ASN A 711 -4.28 -1.30 -7.68
N CYS A 712 -3.91 -2.52 -8.08
CA CYS A 712 -4.85 -3.63 -8.18
C CYS A 712 -5.13 -4.32 -6.83
N GLU A 713 -4.37 -3.98 -5.79
CA GLU A 713 -4.34 -4.67 -4.50
C GLU A 713 -5.01 -3.84 -3.39
N TYR A 714 -5.96 -4.44 -2.66
CA TYR A 714 -6.55 -3.85 -1.45
C TYR A 714 -5.66 -4.01 -0.22
N ARG A 715 -4.80 -5.04 -0.21
CA ARG A 715 -3.79 -5.27 0.83
C ARG A 715 -2.45 -5.61 0.20
N LEU A 716 -1.38 -5.14 0.82
CA LEU A 716 -0.04 -5.32 0.31
C LEU A 716 0.68 -6.45 1.06
N PHE A 717 1.19 -7.43 0.32
CA PHE A 717 2.01 -8.51 0.88
C PHE A 717 3.44 -8.01 1.13
N GLN A 718 3.64 -7.33 2.25
CA GLN A 718 4.90 -6.69 2.64
C GLN A 718 5.93 -7.71 3.16
N ARG A 719 7.21 -7.38 2.98
CA ARG A 719 8.34 -8.06 3.63
C ARG A 719 9.16 -7.03 4.41
N PRO A 720 8.84 -6.81 5.70
CA PRO A 720 9.41 -5.71 6.47
C PRO A 720 10.79 -6.08 7.03
N ASP A 721 11.81 -6.06 6.17
CA ASP A 721 13.18 -6.48 6.50
C ASP A 721 13.76 -5.69 7.70
N ASP A 722 13.40 -4.42 7.88
CA ASP A 722 13.87 -3.55 8.97
C ASP A 722 13.17 -3.80 10.31
N ALA A 723 11.98 -4.43 10.31
CA ALA A 723 11.14 -4.57 11.51
C ALA A 723 11.66 -5.62 12.50
N ILE A 724 12.64 -6.42 12.11
CA ILE A 724 13.39 -7.28 13.04
C ILE A 724 14.12 -6.45 14.12
N HIS A 725 14.46 -5.20 13.80
CA HIS A 725 15.02 -4.24 14.74
C HIS A 725 13.90 -3.44 15.42
N ARG A 726 13.65 -3.77 16.69
CA ARG A 726 12.61 -3.15 17.53
C ARG A 726 12.65 -1.62 17.45
N GLY A 727 11.50 -1.00 17.18
CA GLY A 727 11.33 0.45 17.12
C GLY A 727 11.83 1.13 15.84
N LEU A 728 12.52 0.41 14.95
CA LEU A 728 13.05 0.97 13.70
C LEU A 728 11.94 1.22 12.69
N ASP A 729 11.15 0.19 12.35
CA ASP A 729 10.02 0.30 11.43
C ASP A 729 8.70 0.52 12.20
N LYS A 730 8.43 1.79 12.49
CA LYS A 730 7.24 2.20 13.25
C LYS A 730 5.92 1.95 12.53
N GLN A 731 5.93 1.92 11.21
CA GLN A 731 4.72 1.67 10.42
C GLN A 731 4.37 0.18 10.51
N THR A 732 5.35 -0.70 10.26
CA THR A 732 5.16 -2.14 10.42
C THR A 732 4.73 -2.49 11.83
N GLU A 733 5.38 -1.95 12.87
CA GLU A 733 4.97 -2.26 14.25
C GLU A 733 3.56 -1.80 14.57
N ARG A 734 3.12 -0.65 14.03
CA ARG A 734 1.72 -0.21 14.18
C ARG A 734 0.75 -1.16 13.48
N ASP A 735 1.05 -1.55 12.24
CA ASP A 735 0.18 -2.41 11.44
C ASP A 735 0.10 -3.83 12.02
N MET A 736 1.23 -4.40 12.45
CA MET A 736 1.30 -5.71 13.08
C MET A 736 0.68 -5.74 14.48
N ALA A 737 0.67 -4.60 15.18
CA ALA A 737 -0.02 -4.46 16.47
C ALA A 737 -1.55 -4.36 16.30
N ASP A 738 -2.04 -4.01 15.11
CA ASP A 738 -3.47 -4.02 14.81
C ASP A 738 -3.98 -5.46 14.59
N VAL A 739 -5.27 -5.61 14.28
CA VAL A 739 -5.97 -6.91 14.28
C VAL A 739 -6.48 -7.28 12.90
N GLY A 740 -6.78 -8.57 12.70
CA GLY A 740 -7.26 -9.07 11.42
C GLY A 740 -6.17 -9.19 10.35
N ASN A 741 -4.90 -9.20 10.78
CA ASN A 741 -3.73 -9.38 9.92
C ASN A 741 -3.66 -10.81 9.37
N PHE A 742 -3.10 -10.94 8.17
CA PHE A 742 -2.68 -12.21 7.58
C PHE A 742 -1.16 -12.26 7.65
N PHE A 743 -0.61 -13.17 8.45
CA PHE A 743 0.83 -13.35 8.62
C PHE A 743 1.33 -14.60 7.92
N CYS A 744 2.56 -14.52 7.40
CA CYS A 744 3.31 -15.64 6.87
C CYS A 744 4.77 -15.48 7.29
N ASN A 745 5.43 -16.59 7.65
CA ASN A 745 6.82 -16.65 8.10
C ASN A 745 7.12 -15.84 9.36
N TYR A 746 6.29 -16.00 10.39
CA TYR A 746 6.56 -15.51 11.73
C TYR A 746 6.51 -16.63 12.77
N GLU A 747 7.18 -16.43 13.90
CA GLU A 747 7.05 -17.31 15.06
C GLU A 747 5.74 -17.05 15.82
N PRO A 748 4.95 -18.08 16.14
CA PRO A 748 3.81 -17.96 17.02
C PRO A 748 4.27 -17.87 18.48
N LEU A 749 4.20 -16.69 19.08
CA LEU A 749 4.65 -16.45 20.45
C LEU A 749 3.55 -16.77 21.45
N SER A 750 3.85 -17.64 22.43
CA SER A 750 2.94 -17.96 23.53
C SER A 750 2.91 -16.85 24.59
N LYS A 751 1.93 -16.90 25.50
CA LYS A 751 1.89 -15.97 26.65
C LYS A 751 3.18 -15.99 27.47
N THR A 752 3.73 -17.17 27.74
CA THR A 752 4.99 -17.32 28.49
C THR A 752 6.17 -16.67 27.77
N ALA A 753 6.27 -16.83 26.44
CA ALA A 753 7.33 -16.19 25.66
C ALA A 753 7.24 -14.66 25.72
N ILE A 754 6.02 -14.10 25.65
CA ILE A 754 5.82 -12.66 25.76
C ILE A 754 6.06 -12.16 27.19
N GLU A 755 5.71 -12.93 28.22
CA GLU A 755 6.05 -12.59 29.62
C GLU A 755 7.56 -12.50 29.84
N GLU A 756 8.34 -13.38 29.19
CA GLU A 756 9.80 -13.32 29.21
C GLU A 756 10.34 -12.09 28.47
N GLU A 757 9.78 -11.77 27.30
CA GLU A 757 10.12 -10.56 26.55
C GLU A 757 9.82 -9.30 27.39
N ILE A 758 8.67 -9.22 28.05
CA ILE A 758 8.29 -8.10 28.93
C ILE A 758 9.23 -7.97 30.13
N LYS A 759 9.69 -9.09 30.70
CA LYS A 759 10.68 -9.07 31.81
C LYS A 759 12.02 -8.50 31.35
N ASN A 760 12.38 -8.65 30.08
CA ASN A 760 13.54 -7.98 29.48
C ASN A 760 13.19 -6.53 29.11
N VAL A 761 13.02 -5.69 30.13
CA VAL A 761 12.58 -4.29 29.99
C VAL A 761 13.44 -3.49 29.00
N ILE A 762 14.74 -3.77 28.91
CA ILE A 762 15.67 -3.06 28.02
C ILE A 762 15.31 -3.28 26.55
N ASP A 763 15.03 -4.52 26.16
CA ASP A 763 14.64 -4.83 24.79
C ASP A 763 13.17 -4.50 24.54
N PHE A 764 12.31 -4.72 25.51
CA PHE A 764 10.88 -4.43 25.39
C PHE A 764 10.61 -2.94 25.17
N GLU A 765 11.32 -2.04 25.85
CA GLU A 765 11.18 -0.59 25.67
C GLU A 765 11.64 -0.10 24.29
N GLN A 766 12.38 -0.89 23.52
CA GLN A 766 12.77 -0.52 22.16
C GLN A 766 11.61 -0.63 21.17
N TYR A 767 10.61 -1.48 21.42
CA TYR A 767 9.38 -1.51 20.61
C TYR A 767 8.66 -0.16 20.70
N THR A 768 7.98 0.22 19.62
CA THR A 768 7.02 1.32 19.63
C THR A 768 5.85 1.04 20.57
N ALA A 769 5.19 2.11 21.04
CA ALA A 769 4.04 2.00 21.93
C ALA A 769 2.94 1.05 21.40
N PRO A 770 2.50 1.10 20.11
CA PRO A 770 1.50 0.17 19.60
C PRO A 770 1.85 -1.32 19.80
N MET A 771 3.09 -1.71 19.50
CA MET A 771 3.52 -3.09 19.66
C MET A 771 3.61 -3.48 21.13
N ARG A 772 4.16 -2.62 22.00
CA ARG A 772 4.19 -2.88 23.45
C ARG A 772 2.80 -3.02 24.04
N ASP A 773 1.86 -2.17 23.61
CA ASP A 773 0.47 -2.20 24.09
C ASP A 773 -0.23 -3.50 23.66
N ARG A 774 -0.03 -3.94 22.40
CA ARG A 774 -0.53 -5.23 21.90
C ARG A 774 0.01 -6.40 22.71
N LEU A 775 1.33 -6.49 22.87
CA LEU A 775 1.98 -7.60 23.56
C LEU A 775 1.59 -7.64 25.05
N SER A 776 1.50 -6.49 25.69
CA SER A 776 1.06 -6.37 27.09
C SER A 776 -0.41 -6.78 27.24
N SER A 777 -1.30 -6.28 26.37
CA SER A 777 -2.73 -6.62 26.37
C SER A 777 -2.97 -8.11 26.12
N PHE A 778 -2.17 -8.73 25.24
CA PHE A 778 -2.22 -10.16 24.95
C PHE A 778 -2.01 -11.02 26.21
N VAL A 779 -0.96 -10.73 26.98
CA VAL A 779 -0.68 -11.44 28.23
C VAL A 779 -1.77 -11.19 29.27
N GLN A 780 -2.17 -9.93 29.45
CA GLN A 780 -3.08 -9.53 30.53
C GLN A 780 -4.53 -10.00 30.33
N SER A 781 -5.03 -9.98 29.10
CA SER A 781 -6.48 -9.99 28.86
C SER A 781 -6.94 -10.84 27.68
N SER A 782 -6.04 -11.25 26.78
CA SER A 782 -6.48 -11.97 25.58
C SER A 782 -6.87 -13.42 25.90
N PRO A 783 -7.99 -13.93 25.36
CA PRO A 783 -8.33 -15.34 25.43
C PRO A 783 -7.52 -16.20 24.45
N ARG A 784 -6.73 -15.59 23.56
CA ARG A 784 -5.95 -16.31 22.55
C ARG A 784 -4.67 -16.90 23.13
N SER A 785 -4.21 -17.99 22.49
CA SER A 785 -3.02 -18.73 22.89
C SER A 785 -1.72 -18.15 22.32
N TYR A 786 -1.80 -17.45 21.18
CA TYR A 786 -0.65 -16.99 20.41
C TYR A 786 -0.78 -15.55 19.92
N VAL A 787 0.36 -14.89 19.71
CA VAL A 787 0.50 -13.58 19.07
C VAL A 787 1.76 -13.57 18.20
N VAL A 788 1.83 -12.67 17.22
CA VAL A 788 3.05 -12.40 16.44
C VAL A 788 3.59 -11.02 16.78
N SER A 789 4.92 -10.86 16.80
CA SER A 789 5.61 -9.57 16.94
C SER A 789 6.53 -9.28 15.75
N SER A 790 6.93 -8.02 15.58
CA SER A 790 7.82 -7.59 14.50
C SER A 790 9.22 -8.21 14.57
N ALA A 791 9.75 -8.48 15.77
CA ALA A 791 11.12 -8.93 15.97
C ALA A 791 11.36 -10.45 15.81
N HIS A 792 10.30 -11.24 15.61
CA HIS A 792 10.37 -12.71 15.65
C HIS A 792 9.85 -13.35 14.34
N PRO A 793 10.60 -13.20 13.22
CA PRO A 793 10.30 -13.96 12.01
C PRO A 793 10.54 -15.46 12.23
N ARG A 794 9.91 -16.28 11.39
CA ARG A 794 9.96 -17.74 11.48
C ARG A 794 11.39 -18.25 11.40
N VAL A 795 11.76 -19.14 12.30
CA VAL A 795 13.04 -19.83 12.29
C VAL A 795 13.01 -20.99 11.30
N VAL A 796 13.86 -20.92 10.27
CA VAL A 796 14.09 -21.98 9.29
C VAL A 796 15.53 -22.43 9.40
N GLU A 797 15.75 -23.73 9.65
CA GLU A 797 17.10 -24.30 9.84
C GLU A 797 17.93 -23.59 10.93
N GLY A 798 17.25 -23.16 12.00
CA GLY A 798 17.88 -22.51 13.16
C GLY A 798 18.22 -21.03 12.96
N LYS A 799 17.73 -20.39 11.89
CA LYS A 799 17.91 -18.95 11.64
C LYS A 799 16.59 -18.26 11.30
N PRO A 800 16.38 -17.01 11.76
CA PRO A 800 15.22 -16.21 11.38
C PRO A 800 15.22 -15.81 9.90
#